data_AF-A0A3B0CCV5-F1
#
_entry.id   AF-A0A3B0CCV5-F1
#
_cell.length_a   1.000
_cell.length_b   1.000
_cell.length_c   1.000
_cell.angle_alpha   90.00
_cell.angle_beta   90.00
_cell.angle_gamma   90.00
#
_symmetry.space_group_name_H-M   'P 1'
#
loop_
_entity.id
_entity.type
_entity.pdbx_description
1 polymer ?
#
loop_
_entity_poly.entity_id
_entity_poly.type
_entity_poly.pdbx_seq_one_letter_code
_entity_poly.pdbx_strand_id
1 'polypeptide(L)'
;MKKISFLAVLALMGLMIMGCGNKRKGEPKILVFSKTMGFKHSSIPAGMAAIQKLGEENGFAVDTTKNADLFTDENLEQYSTIVFLSTTGNILDHKQEAAFERYIQAGGGFVGVHAAADTEYDWGWYNKLVGAYFQSHPSGTPEADFIIKDRNFIATKHFTDSIWHRTDELYNYKKINPDINILMTLDESTYEGGTNGDFHPIAWYHEFDGGRAFYTGAGHTEESYSEEKFLQHLLGGIQYAIGDNLQLDYNRATTQIPPDIDRFSKVPLTVGEFFEPTEMAILPNHDVLIGQRRGEILLYSDASKELKEVAKLDVYHKTLNTPGVNAEEGLMGLQKDPNYAENNWIYVFYAPTGNESVNRLSRFKYKDGVFDLASEQKILDVGSQREICCHTGGSIAFDGNGLLYLSTGDNSTPFNEKDVKYVNSGYAPLNDISGHQQYDARRSSGNTNDLRGKILRIKVNEDGSYDIPEGNLFPVGMEKTRPEIYTMGHRNPYRISVDKKNGYLYWGDVGPDARADSLETRGHRGYDEMNQARKAGNFGWPLFIADNKPYVDYDYETGESGITFDPEKPINDSKNNTGLRELPPAQPAYVFYPYVDTNDFPQVGTGGRNAMAGPTYYSDMYPNGGGLPKYYDGKVIIYDWMRGWMKAVTLFEDGTFNKMEPFASDIEVNNLIDVEMGPDGRMYLLEYGSGWFRQNEDSGLSYIEYNGGNRPPLIDNLIVDHTSGKLPLSINAKVEARDRENNSVTYIWDLGNGEQMEKQEPQISHTYSEAGEYKVSVEVKDDKGESAKSEVVSVVAGNSRPEVAIDLKGGNSSFFLQGVPVSYEVSVNDADGDPIDESNIFVSVDYMESLDEVNMSLGHQQVSAAVTGKALTQGMDCKTCHKEAEASIGPNYTDVAKKYLKDPNAMSYLQNKIITGGGGVWGEVVMPAHPNVTKSEARQITEYIMSLAANEAEEQSLPISGMLNPKPTKGANVMVLTASYTDNGADGTIPLTGVKSVALQGSTVPFSDKIKSDGFTPIAFNGMDMLILPEGEGWFVLKDIDLKGVRSANLMAGWQEPPKTGLDFELRLNTPEGKLLGKGSMPAPVAGQPGGMVPIALNSTVDVKAEEIYFIYKPNGKDRGVAPVALMNVTFGSGTP
;
A
#
# COMPACT_ATOMS: atom_id res chain seq x y z
N MET A 1 71.85 38.73 -12.32
CA MET A 1 70.43 39.10 -12.55
C MET A 1 69.77 38.41 -13.76
N LYS A 2 70.26 37.29 -14.32
CA LYS A 2 69.58 36.59 -15.46
C LYS A 2 69.15 35.13 -15.21
N LYS A 3 69.44 34.51 -14.06
CA LYS A 3 69.04 33.12 -13.76
C LYS A 3 67.85 32.96 -12.80
N ILE A 4 67.50 33.99 -12.03
CA ILE A 4 66.39 33.94 -11.06
C ILE A 4 65.04 34.25 -11.74
N SER A 5 65.04 34.99 -12.85
CA SER A 5 63.81 35.34 -13.58
C SER A 5 63.25 34.20 -14.44
N PHE A 6 64.03 33.15 -14.72
CA PHE A 6 63.57 32.03 -15.56
C PHE A 6 62.89 30.92 -14.74
N LEU A 7 63.33 30.69 -13.50
CA LEU A 7 62.69 29.73 -12.59
C LEU A 7 61.36 30.25 -12.02
N ALA A 8 61.21 31.56 -11.80
CA ALA A 8 59.94 32.14 -11.36
C ALA A 8 58.86 32.09 -12.45
N VAL A 9 59.24 32.20 -13.73
CA VAL A 9 58.32 32.07 -14.87
C VAL A 9 57.93 30.60 -15.12
N LEU A 10 58.85 29.65 -14.90
CA LEU A 10 58.55 28.21 -14.94
C LEU A 10 57.71 27.73 -13.75
N ALA A 11 57.87 28.32 -12.57
CA ALA A 11 57.02 28.03 -11.40
C ALA A 11 55.61 28.64 -11.54
N LEU A 12 55.47 29.83 -12.13
CA LEU A 12 54.15 30.38 -12.48
C LEU A 12 53.47 29.62 -13.64
N MET A 13 54.24 29.11 -14.61
CA MET A 13 53.69 28.20 -15.63
C MET A 13 53.34 26.82 -15.06
N GLY A 14 54.09 26.31 -14.07
CA GLY A 14 53.78 25.06 -13.38
C GLY A 14 52.52 25.12 -12.52
N LEU A 15 52.25 26.27 -11.88
CA LEU A 15 51.01 26.52 -11.12
C LEU A 15 49.80 26.83 -12.02
N MET A 16 49.99 27.27 -13.27
CA MET A 16 48.90 27.40 -14.24
C MET A 16 48.53 26.07 -14.94
N ILE A 17 49.37 25.03 -14.87
CA ILE A 17 49.10 23.72 -15.50
C ILE A 17 48.42 22.73 -14.54
N MET A 18 48.34 23.01 -13.24
CA MET A 18 47.62 22.18 -12.26
C MET A 18 46.15 22.59 -12.03
N GLY A 19 45.65 23.59 -12.77
CA GLY A 19 44.26 24.07 -12.71
C GLY A 19 43.40 23.68 -13.91
N CYS A 20 43.80 22.68 -14.71
CA CYS A 20 42.89 22.12 -15.71
C CYS A 20 41.83 21.30 -14.97
N GLY A 21 40.66 21.89 -14.73
CA GLY A 21 39.48 21.14 -14.32
C GLY A 21 39.31 19.91 -15.22
N ASN A 22 38.99 18.76 -14.62
CA ASN A 22 38.93 17.47 -15.29
C ASN A 22 37.72 17.45 -16.23
N LYS A 23 37.81 18.13 -17.38
CA LYS A 23 36.72 18.27 -18.34
C LYS A 23 36.41 16.92 -18.97
N ARG A 24 35.12 16.59 -19.10
CA ARG A 24 34.68 15.34 -19.76
C ARG A 24 35.16 15.34 -21.23
N LYS A 25 35.59 14.18 -21.72
CA LYS A 25 36.00 14.01 -23.12
C LYS A 25 34.77 13.97 -24.02
N GLY A 26 34.82 14.68 -25.15
CA GLY A 26 33.72 14.74 -26.12
C GLY A 26 32.76 15.89 -25.87
N GLU A 27 31.70 15.94 -26.67
CA GLU A 27 30.61 16.89 -26.51
C GLU A 27 29.83 16.58 -25.21
N PRO A 28 29.28 17.61 -24.52
CA PRO A 28 28.36 17.39 -23.41
C PRO A 28 27.21 16.49 -23.86
N LYS A 29 26.72 15.65 -22.96
CA LYS A 29 25.58 14.77 -23.23
C LYS A 29 24.50 15.04 -22.20
N ILE A 30 23.25 15.14 -22.62
CA ILE A 30 22.12 15.34 -21.70
C ILE A 30 21.10 14.20 -21.84
N LEU A 31 20.40 13.92 -20.75
CA LEU A 31 19.31 12.95 -20.71
C LEU A 31 17.99 13.69 -20.52
N VAL A 32 17.07 13.56 -21.47
CA VAL A 32 15.68 14.03 -21.33
C VAL A 32 14.83 12.90 -20.78
N PHE A 33 14.35 13.09 -19.56
CA PHE A 33 13.48 12.16 -18.85
C PHE A 33 12.04 12.69 -18.82
N SER A 34 11.09 11.86 -19.25
CA SER A 34 9.69 12.27 -19.43
C SER A 34 8.69 11.23 -18.92
N LYS A 35 9.03 10.51 -17.84
CA LYS A 35 8.11 9.57 -17.19
C LYS A 35 7.01 10.35 -16.47
N THR A 36 5.76 9.87 -16.58
CA THR A 36 4.59 10.48 -15.94
C THR A 36 3.77 9.37 -15.26
N MET A 37 3.50 9.52 -13.97
CA MET A 37 2.58 8.70 -13.19
C MET A 37 1.28 9.47 -12.86
N GLY A 38 1.22 10.77 -13.17
CA GLY A 38 0.02 11.60 -13.12
C GLY A 38 -0.44 12.04 -14.52
N PHE A 39 -0.75 13.33 -14.68
CA PHE A 39 -1.20 13.89 -15.95
C PHE A 39 -0.09 13.82 -17.01
N LYS A 40 -0.46 13.45 -18.24
CA LYS A 40 0.48 13.35 -19.37
C LYS A 40 0.25 14.51 -20.35
N HIS A 41 1.22 15.40 -20.42
CA HIS A 41 1.19 16.58 -21.29
C HIS A 41 1.40 16.21 -22.77
N SER A 42 0.59 16.80 -23.66
CA SER A 42 0.71 16.56 -25.12
C SER A 42 1.97 17.18 -25.72
N SER A 43 2.58 18.15 -25.02
CA SER A 43 3.78 18.86 -25.45
C SER A 43 5.09 18.09 -25.30
N ILE A 44 5.10 16.97 -24.56
CA ILE A 44 6.31 16.16 -24.33
C ILE A 44 7.03 15.77 -25.65
N PRO A 45 6.35 15.24 -26.69
CA PRO A 45 7.02 14.91 -27.95
C PRO A 45 7.59 16.13 -28.67
N ALA A 46 6.89 17.28 -28.64
CA ALA A 46 7.37 18.53 -29.22
C ALA A 46 8.62 19.04 -28.47
N GLY A 47 8.61 18.96 -27.13
CA GLY A 47 9.75 19.32 -26.30
C GLY A 47 10.97 18.44 -26.50
N MET A 48 10.79 17.12 -26.61
CA MET A 48 11.89 16.20 -26.94
C MET A 48 12.54 16.56 -28.28
N ALA A 49 11.72 16.77 -29.32
CA ALA A 49 12.21 17.13 -30.65
C ALA A 49 12.93 18.49 -30.66
N ALA A 50 12.40 19.48 -29.95
CA ALA A 50 13.02 20.80 -29.83
C ALA A 50 14.36 20.74 -29.09
N ILE A 51 14.46 20.00 -27.99
CA ILE A 51 15.72 19.86 -27.23
C ILE A 51 16.77 19.10 -28.06
N GLN A 52 16.38 18.05 -28.79
CA GLN A 52 17.28 17.36 -29.72
C GLN A 52 17.84 18.30 -30.78
N LYS A 53 16.97 19.11 -31.40
CA LYS A 53 17.40 20.13 -32.36
C LYS A 53 18.33 21.17 -31.74
N LEU A 54 18.04 21.66 -30.52
CA LEU A 54 18.92 22.56 -29.79
C LEU A 54 20.31 21.93 -29.55
N GLY A 55 20.36 20.64 -29.25
CA GLY A 55 21.61 19.89 -29.10
C GLY A 55 22.43 19.85 -30.39
N GLU A 56 21.80 19.48 -31.50
CA GLU A 56 22.42 19.47 -32.83
C GLU A 56 22.98 20.86 -33.22
N GLU A 57 22.25 21.92 -32.91
CA GLU A 57 22.64 23.30 -33.27
C GLU A 57 23.69 23.91 -32.33
N ASN A 58 23.85 23.40 -31.10
CA ASN A 58 24.68 24.02 -30.05
C ASN A 58 25.77 23.09 -29.47
N GLY A 59 25.99 21.91 -30.07
CA GLY A 59 27.13 21.05 -29.77
C GLY A 59 27.01 20.26 -28.46
N PHE A 60 25.83 19.70 -28.20
CA PHE A 60 25.62 18.69 -27.15
C PHE A 60 24.71 17.56 -27.64
N ALA A 61 24.99 16.33 -27.21
CA ALA A 61 24.20 15.15 -27.53
C ALA A 61 22.98 15.03 -26.61
N VAL A 62 21.88 14.48 -27.12
CA VAL A 62 20.60 14.35 -26.40
C VAL A 62 20.09 12.93 -26.49
N ASP A 63 20.02 12.25 -25.34
CA ASP A 63 19.27 11.00 -25.20
C ASP A 63 17.90 11.28 -24.58
N THR A 64 16.92 10.42 -24.85
CA THR A 64 15.57 10.56 -24.29
C THR A 64 15.10 9.24 -23.73
N THR A 65 14.44 9.24 -22.57
CA THR A 65 13.89 8.03 -21.97
C THR A 65 12.65 8.31 -21.11
N LYS A 66 11.83 7.27 -20.94
CA LYS A 66 10.81 7.17 -19.89
C LYS A 66 11.12 6.05 -18.89
N ASN A 67 12.22 5.34 -19.10
CA ASN A 67 12.63 4.21 -18.26
C ASN A 67 13.41 4.73 -17.06
N ALA A 68 12.86 4.57 -15.86
CA ALA A 68 13.49 4.96 -14.61
C ALA A 68 14.64 4.01 -14.21
N ASP A 69 14.69 2.79 -14.75
CA ASP A 69 15.76 1.82 -14.49
C ASP A 69 17.14 2.30 -14.98
N LEU A 70 17.18 3.39 -15.77
CA LEU A 70 18.39 4.06 -16.21
C LEU A 70 18.96 5.04 -15.16
N PHE A 71 18.28 5.25 -14.02
CA PHE A 71 18.79 6.04 -12.91
C PHE A 71 19.70 5.19 -12.01
N THR A 72 20.88 4.87 -12.53
CA THR A 72 21.98 4.22 -11.80
C THR A 72 23.23 5.08 -11.90
N ASP A 73 24.16 4.96 -10.95
CA ASP A 73 25.43 5.70 -10.99
C ASP A 73 26.17 5.48 -12.32
N GLU A 74 26.25 4.22 -12.78
CA GLU A 74 26.96 3.82 -14.01
C GLU A 74 26.34 4.42 -15.28
N ASN A 75 25.03 4.59 -15.30
CA ASN A 75 24.39 5.20 -16.46
C ASN A 75 24.42 6.74 -16.36
N LEU A 76 24.20 7.30 -15.18
CA LEU A 76 24.13 8.76 -15.00
C LEU A 76 25.50 9.44 -15.15
N GLU A 77 26.62 8.73 -14.89
CA GLU A 77 27.97 9.30 -14.97
C GLU A 77 28.36 9.87 -16.34
N GLN A 78 27.66 9.47 -17.41
CA GLN A 78 27.93 9.93 -18.78
C GLN A 78 27.24 11.27 -19.12
N TYR A 79 26.24 11.69 -18.34
CA TYR A 79 25.43 12.87 -18.62
C TYR A 79 25.94 14.10 -17.85
N SER A 80 25.93 15.25 -18.50
CA SER A 80 26.30 16.54 -17.91
C SER A 80 25.10 17.18 -17.23
N THR A 81 23.91 16.94 -17.80
CA THR A 81 22.63 17.45 -17.32
C THR A 81 21.53 16.41 -17.54
N ILE A 82 20.61 16.31 -16.59
CA ILE A 82 19.35 15.60 -16.73
C ILE A 82 18.21 16.63 -16.81
N VAL A 83 17.34 16.48 -17.79
CA VAL A 83 16.17 17.33 -18.02
C VAL A 83 14.92 16.55 -17.65
N PHE A 84 14.16 17.01 -16.66
CA PHE A 84 12.82 16.52 -16.39
C PHE A 84 11.84 17.33 -17.24
N LEU A 85 11.35 16.72 -18.31
CA LEU A 85 10.47 17.35 -19.28
C LEU A 85 9.01 16.99 -18.97
N SER A 86 8.34 17.87 -18.23
CA SER A 86 6.93 17.74 -17.85
C SER A 86 6.58 16.37 -17.22
N THR A 87 7.47 15.89 -16.34
CA THR A 87 7.22 14.71 -15.50
C THR A 87 6.07 14.98 -14.53
N THR A 88 5.38 13.95 -14.05
CA THR A 88 4.29 14.11 -13.04
C THR A 88 4.20 12.90 -12.12
N GLY A 89 3.87 13.13 -10.85
CA GLY A 89 3.71 12.10 -9.81
C GLY A 89 5.04 11.59 -9.23
N ASN A 90 5.01 10.46 -8.52
CA ASN A 90 6.19 9.78 -8.01
C ASN A 90 6.71 8.80 -9.09
N ILE A 91 7.91 9.06 -9.63
CA ILE A 91 8.44 8.46 -10.86
C ILE A 91 9.71 7.65 -10.64
N LEU A 92 10.41 7.82 -9.51
CA LEU A 92 11.61 7.11 -9.11
C LEU A 92 11.37 6.30 -7.83
N ASP A 93 11.91 5.08 -7.76
CA ASP A 93 12.00 4.36 -6.48
C ASP A 93 13.16 4.89 -5.61
N HIS A 94 13.25 4.45 -4.35
CA HIS A 94 14.27 4.96 -3.41
C HIS A 94 15.72 4.70 -3.83
N LYS A 95 16.00 3.66 -4.64
CA LYS A 95 17.36 3.43 -5.17
C LYS A 95 17.66 4.40 -6.31
N GLN A 96 16.68 4.63 -7.17
CA GLN A 96 16.76 5.60 -8.26
C GLN A 96 16.86 7.04 -7.74
N GLU A 97 16.10 7.38 -6.70
CA GLU A 97 16.24 8.64 -5.95
C GLU A 97 17.68 8.79 -5.44
N ALA A 98 18.21 7.77 -4.75
CA ALA A 98 19.54 7.82 -4.19
C ALA A 98 20.63 7.97 -5.27
N ALA A 99 20.52 7.27 -6.40
CA ALA A 99 21.41 7.46 -7.54
C ALA A 99 21.33 8.89 -8.11
N PHE A 100 20.13 9.49 -8.13
CA PHE A 100 19.94 10.86 -8.60
C PHE A 100 20.53 11.90 -7.63
N GLU A 101 20.37 11.72 -6.30
CA GLU A 101 21.03 12.55 -5.28
C GLU A 101 22.55 12.53 -5.48
N ARG A 102 23.11 11.31 -5.62
CA ARG A 102 24.55 11.10 -5.81
C ARG A 102 25.07 11.74 -7.08
N TYR A 103 24.30 11.66 -8.17
CA TYR A 103 24.61 12.35 -9.44
C TYR A 103 24.71 13.88 -9.27
N ILE A 104 23.77 14.50 -8.54
CA ILE A 104 23.81 15.94 -8.26
C ILE A 104 25.00 16.29 -7.35
N GLN A 105 25.23 15.50 -6.28
CA GLN A 105 26.38 15.64 -5.37
C GLN A 105 27.74 15.53 -6.06
N ALA A 106 27.82 14.68 -7.09
CA ALA A 106 29.00 14.52 -7.93
C ALA A 106 29.26 15.71 -8.88
N GLY A 107 28.32 16.67 -8.98
CA GLY A 107 28.43 17.89 -9.79
C GLY A 107 27.51 17.93 -11.02
N GLY A 108 26.55 17.01 -11.12
CA GLY A 108 25.59 16.90 -12.22
C GLY A 108 24.65 18.10 -12.32
N GLY A 109 24.22 18.41 -13.55
CA GLY A 109 23.23 19.45 -13.83
C GLY A 109 21.79 18.91 -13.82
N PHE A 110 20.84 19.75 -13.44
CA PHE A 110 19.40 19.50 -13.51
C PHE A 110 18.66 20.64 -14.22
N VAL A 111 17.70 20.27 -15.06
CA VAL A 111 16.72 21.20 -15.66
C VAL A 111 15.32 20.65 -15.44
N GLY A 112 14.48 21.40 -14.74
CA GLY A 112 13.03 21.12 -14.66
C GLY A 112 12.24 21.99 -15.63
N VAL A 113 11.34 21.38 -16.40
CA VAL A 113 10.45 22.08 -17.33
C VAL A 113 9.00 21.83 -16.94
N HIS A 114 8.24 22.91 -16.81
CA HIS A 114 6.80 22.95 -16.54
C HIS A 114 6.39 22.03 -15.38
N ALA A 115 5.83 20.86 -15.69
CA ALA A 115 5.30 19.92 -14.71
C ALA A 115 6.36 19.19 -13.87
N ALA A 116 7.66 19.42 -14.11
CA ALA A 116 8.70 18.94 -13.18
C ALA A 116 8.48 19.37 -11.71
N ALA A 117 7.74 20.45 -11.44
CA ALA A 117 7.32 20.83 -10.09
C ALA A 117 6.13 20.03 -9.53
N ASP A 118 5.41 19.29 -10.36
CA ASP A 118 4.32 18.35 -10.04
C ASP A 118 4.85 16.90 -9.89
N THR A 119 6.06 16.74 -9.36
CA THR A 119 6.80 15.48 -9.33
C THR A 119 7.43 15.27 -7.94
N GLU A 120 7.46 14.02 -7.46
CA GLU A 120 8.12 13.58 -6.20
C GLU A 120 7.75 14.43 -4.96
N TYR A 121 6.45 14.60 -4.68
CA TYR A 121 5.96 15.39 -3.53
C TYR A 121 6.40 14.87 -2.16
N ASP A 122 6.73 13.59 -2.09
CA ASP A 122 7.09 12.88 -0.89
C ASP A 122 8.60 12.83 -0.63
N TRP A 123 9.37 13.53 -1.46
CA TRP A 123 10.82 13.62 -1.39
C TRP A 123 11.27 15.08 -1.26
N GLY A 124 11.41 15.54 -0.01
CA GLY A 124 11.72 16.93 0.32
C GLY A 124 13.06 17.43 -0.25
N TRP A 125 14.04 16.55 -0.47
CA TRP A 125 15.28 16.91 -1.16
C TRP A 125 15.01 17.31 -2.61
N TYR A 126 14.11 16.63 -3.31
CA TYR A 126 13.69 17.02 -4.66
C TYR A 126 12.99 18.38 -4.66
N ASN A 127 12.13 18.69 -3.67
CA ASN A 127 11.57 20.05 -3.53
C ASN A 127 12.65 21.12 -3.50
N LYS A 128 13.73 20.87 -2.74
CA LYS A 128 14.85 21.81 -2.64
C LYS A 128 15.65 21.88 -3.93
N LEU A 129 15.80 20.78 -4.69
CA LEU A 129 16.43 20.75 -6.02
C LEU A 129 15.63 21.54 -7.06
N VAL A 130 14.34 21.19 -7.24
CA VAL A 130 13.46 21.82 -8.25
C VAL A 130 13.12 23.26 -7.86
N GLY A 131 13.02 23.55 -6.57
CA GLY A 131 12.88 24.87 -5.98
C GLY A 131 11.47 25.21 -5.51
N ALA A 132 10.42 24.53 -5.98
CA ALA A 132 9.06 24.62 -5.45
C ALA A 132 8.19 23.48 -5.97
N TYR A 133 7.10 23.17 -5.26
CA TYR A 133 6.10 22.21 -5.70
C TYR A 133 4.87 22.87 -6.31
N PHE A 134 4.24 22.19 -7.26
CA PHE A 134 2.94 22.57 -7.78
C PHE A 134 1.87 22.55 -6.67
N GLN A 135 0.99 23.55 -6.70
CA GLN A 135 -0.15 23.69 -5.80
C GLN A 135 -1.48 23.66 -6.56
N SER A 136 -1.59 24.46 -7.62
CA SER A 136 -2.79 24.60 -8.45
C SER A 136 -2.44 25.38 -9.73
N HIS A 137 -3.38 25.55 -10.65
CA HIS A 137 -3.25 26.45 -11.79
C HIS A 137 -4.64 27.05 -12.16
N PRO A 138 -4.69 28.20 -12.86
CA PRO A 138 -5.90 28.72 -13.50
C PRO A 138 -6.49 27.74 -14.53
N SER A 139 -7.76 27.92 -14.89
CA SER A 139 -8.38 27.11 -15.94
C SER A 139 -7.77 27.39 -17.31
N GLY A 140 -7.26 26.35 -17.98
CA GLY A 140 -6.71 26.42 -19.34
C GLY A 140 -5.35 27.11 -19.41
N THR A 141 -5.09 27.78 -20.53
CA THR A 141 -3.81 28.43 -20.82
C THR A 141 -4.04 29.94 -21.00
N PRO A 142 -4.12 30.73 -19.91
CA PRO A 142 -4.33 32.17 -20.01
C PRO A 142 -3.10 32.90 -20.60
N GLU A 143 -3.33 34.10 -21.13
CA GLU A 143 -2.27 35.07 -21.43
C GLU A 143 -1.82 35.75 -20.13
N ALA A 144 -0.51 35.90 -19.94
CA ALA A 144 0.05 36.62 -18.79
C ALA A 144 1.37 37.32 -19.12
N ASP A 145 1.70 38.30 -18.28
CA ASP A 145 2.96 39.02 -18.33
C ASP A 145 4.03 38.32 -17.45
N PHE A 146 5.08 37.81 -18.10
CA PHE A 146 6.28 37.31 -17.43
C PHE A 146 7.25 38.47 -17.24
N ILE A 147 7.46 38.88 -15.99
CA ILE A 147 8.34 39.99 -15.62
C ILE A 147 9.77 39.49 -15.47
N ILE A 148 10.67 39.95 -16.34
CA ILE A 148 12.08 39.54 -16.33
C ILE A 148 12.83 40.30 -15.23
N LYS A 149 13.25 39.59 -14.17
CA LYS A 149 13.92 40.18 -13.00
C LYS A 149 15.43 40.31 -13.18
N ASP A 150 16.06 39.32 -13.82
CA ASP A 150 17.48 39.36 -14.17
C ASP A 150 17.64 39.19 -15.69
N ARG A 151 18.25 40.18 -16.35
CA ARG A 151 18.56 40.17 -17.80
C ARG A 151 20.03 39.91 -18.11
N ASN A 152 20.85 39.60 -17.11
CA ASN A 152 22.27 39.27 -17.31
C ASN A 152 22.51 37.76 -17.36
N PHE A 153 21.57 36.97 -16.84
CA PHE A 153 21.67 35.52 -16.83
C PHE A 153 21.55 34.91 -18.23
N ILE A 154 22.22 33.79 -18.47
CA ILE A 154 22.34 33.18 -19.81
C ILE A 154 20.99 32.80 -20.44
N ALA A 155 20.01 32.40 -19.62
CA ALA A 155 18.65 32.06 -20.04
C ALA A 155 17.74 33.28 -20.26
N THR A 156 18.18 34.50 -19.96
CA THR A 156 17.33 35.69 -20.05
C THR A 156 17.98 36.90 -20.74
N LYS A 157 19.28 36.83 -21.03
CA LYS A 157 20.03 37.93 -21.67
C LYS A 157 19.59 38.30 -23.08
N HIS A 158 18.82 37.44 -23.75
CA HIS A 158 18.25 37.72 -25.07
C HIS A 158 16.96 38.54 -25.01
N PHE A 159 16.32 38.67 -23.84
CA PHE A 159 15.15 39.53 -23.69
C PHE A 159 15.56 41.00 -23.71
N THR A 160 15.11 41.72 -24.74
CA THR A 160 15.27 43.17 -24.86
C THR A 160 14.30 43.92 -23.95
N ASP A 161 13.07 43.41 -23.85
CA ASP A 161 11.99 43.98 -23.03
C ASP A 161 12.04 43.41 -21.60
N SER A 162 11.50 44.15 -20.64
CA SER A 162 11.35 43.68 -19.24
C SER A 162 10.12 42.82 -19.03
N ILE A 163 9.25 42.71 -20.03
CA ILE A 163 8.00 41.96 -20.00
C ILE A 163 7.97 41.04 -21.21
N TRP A 164 7.68 39.76 -20.96
CA TRP A 164 7.40 38.78 -21.99
C TRP A 164 5.94 38.33 -21.86
N HIS A 165 5.08 38.94 -22.69
CA HIS A 165 3.67 38.60 -22.76
C HIS A 165 3.48 37.33 -23.57
N ARG A 166 2.87 36.30 -22.99
CA ARG A 166 2.63 35.01 -23.66
C ARG A 166 1.51 34.20 -23.02
N THR A 167 1.12 33.14 -23.72
CA THR A 167 0.12 32.15 -23.28
C THR A 167 0.82 30.88 -22.77
N ASP A 168 0.45 30.39 -21.58
CA ASP A 168 0.94 29.11 -21.02
C ASP A 168 -0.03 28.60 -19.92
N GLU A 169 0.19 27.41 -19.38
CA GLU A 169 -0.48 26.98 -18.14
C GLU A 169 0.33 27.45 -16.93
N LEU A 170 -0.26 28.32 -16.12
CA LEU A 170 0.45 29.08 -15.08
C LEU A 170 0.34 28.39 -13.73
N TYR A 171 1.41 27.73 -13.29
CA TYR A 171 1.43 27.03 -12.00
C TYR A 171 1.52 28.00 -10.83
N ASN A 172 0.66 27.79 -9.84
CA ASN A 172 0.82 28.29 -8.48
C ASN A 172 1.70 27.30 -7.69
N TYR A 173 2.55 27.81 -6.82
CA TYR A 173 3.56 27.05 -6.10
C TYR A 173 3.38 27.05 -4.59
N LYS A 174 3.69 25.91 -3.95
CA LYS A 174 3.81 25.73 -2.50
C LYS A 174 5.24 25.30 -2.13
N LYS A 175 5.60 25.48 -0.86
CA LYS A 175 6.93 25.11 -0.31
C LYS A 175 8.11 25.67 -1.13
N ILE A 176 8.00 26.93 -1.57
CA ILE A 176 9.03 27.63 -2.35
C ILE A 176 10.32 27.70 -1.53
N ASN A 177 11.41 27.19 -2.10
CA ASN A 177 12.74 27.22 -1.49
C ASN A 177 13.24 28.68 -1.46
N PRO A 178 13.60 29.23 -0.28
CA PRO A 178 14.06 30.61 -0.16
C PRO A 178 15.42 30.88 -0.84
N ASP A 179 16.20 29.84 -1.14
CA ASP A 179 17.55 29.96 -1.68
C ASP A 179 17.61 30.07 -3.23
N ILE A 180 16.45 30.05 -3.91
CA ILE A 180 16.38 30.17 -5.37
C ILE A 180 16.71 31.58 -5.85
N ASN A 181 17.40 31.68 -6.99
CA ASN A 181 17.65 32.95 -7.68
C ASN A 181 16.63 33.16 -8.80
N ILE A 182 15.77 34.15 -8.64
CA ILE A 182 14.61 34.38 -9.51
C ILE A 182 15.03 35.07 -10.80
N LEU A 183 14.65 34.47 -11.94
CA LEU A 183 14.85 35.03 -13.27
C LEU A 183 13.59 35.73 -13.78
N MET A 184 12.42 35.15 -13.52
CA MET A 184 11.12 35.68 -13.95
C MET A 184 10.06 35.50 -12.87
N THR A 185 9.12 36.43 -12.80
CA THR A 185 7.87 36.29 -12.03
C THR A 185 6.66 36.50 -12.93
N LEU A 186 5.49 36.01 -12.52
CA LEU A 186 4.21 36.35 -13.15
C LEU A 186 3.60 37.61 -12.52
N ASP A 187 2.91 38.41 -13.34
CA ASP A 187 2.05 39.48 -12.87
C ASP A 187 0.61 38.95 -12.74
N GLU A 188 0.17 38.66 -11.51
CA GLU A 188 -1.19 38.15 -11.25
C GLU A 188 -2.30 39.17 -11.58
N SER A 189 -1.99 40.43 -11.89
CA SER A 189 -2.99 41.41 -12.34
C SER A 189 -3.39 41.23 -13.81
N THR A 190 -2.64 40.43 -14.59
CA THR A 190 -2.91 40.23 -16.01
C THR A 190 -3.75 38.99 -16.32
N TYR A 191 -4.06 38.16 -15.32
CA TYR A 191 -4.85 36.94 -15.47
C TYR A 191 -5.63 36.61 -14.18
N GLU A 192 -6.58 35.67 -14.24
CA GLU A 192 -7.35 35.23 -13.06
C GLU A 192 -6.86 33.87 -12.56
N GLY A 193 -6.86 33.65 -11.23
CA GLY A 193 -6.56 32.35 -10.61
C GLY A 193 -5.15 32.19 -10.02
N GLY A 194 -4.34 33.25 -10.01
CA GLY A 194 -3.07 33.29 -9.27
C GLY A 194 -3.29 33.26 -7.74
N THR A 195 -2.40 32.58 -7.01
CA THR A 195 -2.48 32.46 -5.54
C THR A 195 -1.17 32.73 -4.80
N ASN A 196 -0.12 33.13 -5.50
CA ASN A 196 1.18 33.46 -4.92
C ASN A 196 1.34 34.97 -4.64
N GLY A 197 0.45 35.81 -5.16
CA GLY A 197 0.38 37.25 -4.93
C GLY A 197 1.53 38.00 -5.60
N ASP A 198 2.04 39.06 -4.94
CA ASP A 198 3.13 39.90 -5.45
C ASP A 198 4.45 39.12 -5.69
N PHE A 199 4.56 37.91 -5.15
CA PHE A 199 5.73 37.04 -5.26
C PHE A 199 5.38 35.71 -5.94
N HIS A 200 5.23 35.75 -7.27
CA HIS A 200 4.95 34.57 -8.09
C HIS A 200 6.15 34.19 -8.98
N PRO A 201 7.17 33.47 -8.48
CA PRO A 201 8.30 33.03 -9.30
C PRO A 201 7.84 32.02 -10.37
N ILE A 202 8.38 32.12 -11.58
CA ILE A 202 8.04 31.21 -12.69
C ILE A 202 9.27 30.69 -13.45
N ALA A 203 10.44 31.29 -13.25
CA ALA A 203 11.72 30.71 -13.67
C ALA A 203 12.83 31.12 -12.71
N TRP A 204 13.72 30.18 -12.37
CA TRP A 204 14.78 30.40 -11.39
C TRP A 204 15.97 29.45 -11.59
N TYR A 205 17.07 29.74 -10.89
CA TYR A 205 18.25 28.88 -10.84
C TYR A 205 18.91 28.92 -9.46
N HIS A 206 19.72 27.91 -9.16
CA HIS A 206 20.61 27.90 -8.00
C HIS A 206 21.68 26.82 -8.14
N GLU A 207 22.65 26.84 -7.24
CA GLU A 207 23.49 25.67 -6.95
C GLU A 207 22.84 24.91 -5.79
N PHE A 208 22.75 23.59 -5.91
CA PHE A 208 22.10 22.75 -4.91
C PHE A 208 22.85 21.44 -4.75
N ASP A 209 23.19 21.12 -3.51
CA ASP A 209 23.85 19.87 -3.09
C ASP A 209 25.00 19.44 -4.02
N GLY A 210 25.87 20.37 -4.39
CA GLY A 210 27.05 20.12 -5.25
C GLY A 210 26.84 20.29 -6.76
N GLY A 211 25.58 20.32 -7.23
CA GLY A 211 25.20 20.48 -8.64
C GLY A 211 24.57 21.83 -8.98
N ARG A 212 24.13 21.99 -10.23
CA ARG A 212 23.45 23.19 -10.75
C ARG A 212 22.03 22.85 -11.17
N ALA A 213 21.06 23.62 -10.70
CA ALA A 213 19.65 23.44 -11.06
C ALA A 213 19.06 24.70 -11.68
N PHE A 214 18.31 24.50 -12.76
CA PHE A 214 17.50 25.50 -13.44
C PHE A 214 16.08 24.99 -13.57
N TYR A 215 15.10 25.87 -13.39
CA TYR A 215 13.70 25.54 -13.57
C TYR A 215 12.97 26.64 -14.35
N THR A 216 12.05 26.22 -15.22
CA THR A 216 11.06 27.08 -15.85
C THR A 216 9.68 26.45 -15.74
N GLY A 217 8.70 27.18 -15.22
CA GLY A 217 7.30 26.77 -15.14
C GLY A 217 6.55 26.86 -16.47
N ALA A 218 7.14 27.52 -17.47
CA ALA A 218 6.66 27.54 -18.84
C ALA A 218 6.95 26.24 -19.60
N GLY A 219 6.23 26.03 -20.71
CA GLY A 219 6.43 24.89 -21.61
C GLY A 219 5.30 23.86 -21.58
N HIS A 220 4.11 24.26 -21.11
CA HIS A 220 2.90 23.41 -21.16
C HIS A 220 2.48 23.13 -22.60
N THR A 221 2.48 24.17 -23.44
CA THR A 221 1.91 24.15 -24.79
C THR A 221 2.90 23.59 -25.81
N GLU A 222 2.38 22.95 -26.87
CA GLU A 222 3.21 22.48 -28.00
C GLU A 222 3.86 23.66 -28.72
N GLU A 223 3.14 24.78 -28.82
CA GLU A 223 3.57 26.02 -29.48
C GLU A 223 4.82 26.62 -28.83
N SER A 224 4.99 26.46 -27.51
CA SER A 224 6.19 26.93 -26.78
C SER A 224 7.47 26.41 -27.42
N TYR A 225 7.48 25.15 -27.87
CA TYR A 225 8.66 24.50 -28.46
C TYR A 225 8.92 24.90 -29.93
N SER A 226 8.16 25.86 -30.45
CA SER A 226 8.41 26.55 -31.71
C SER A 226 8.67 28.05 -31.54
N GLU A 227 8.45 28.60 -30.33
CA GLU A 227 8.66 30.00 -30.02
C GLU A 227 10.15 30.31 -29.78
N GLU A 228 10.71 31.23 -30.57
CA GLU A 228 12.14 31.57 -30.51
C GLU A 228 12.59 32.02 -29.11
N LYS A 229 11.81 32.87 -28.43
CA LYS A 229 12.15 33.38 -27.10
C LYS A 229 12.18 32.27 -26.04
N PHE A 230 11.24 31.33 -26.09
CA PHE A 230 11.22 30.17 -25.18
C PHE A 230 12.36 29.20 -25.48
N LEU A 231 12.65 28.91 -26.75
CA LEU A 231 13.77 28.05 -27.14
C LEU A 231 15.13 28.63 -26.68
N GLN A 232 15.33 29.95 -26.79
CA GLN A 232 16.53 30.61 -26.27
C GLN A 232 16.60 30.58 -24.74
N HIS A 233 15.45 30.71 -24.06
CA HIS A 233 15.37 30.58 -22.59
C HIS A 233 15.73 29.16 -22.13
N LEU A 234 15.13 28.14 -22.74
CA LEU A 234 15.39 26.74 -22.44
C LEU A 234 16.84 26.36 -22.74
N LEU A 235 17.38 26.79 -23.89
CA LEU A 235 18.79 26.58 -24.23
C LEU A 235 19.73 27.18 -23.19
N GLY A 236 19.49 28.43 -22.76
CA GLY A 236 20.32 29.06 -21.74
C GLY A 236 20.26 28.33 -20.39
N GLY A 237 19.07 27.83 -20.01
CA GLY A 237 18.90 26.98 -18.82
C GLY A 237 19.70 25.67 -18.90
N ILE A 238 19.62 24.97 -20.04
CA ILE A 238 20.40 23.75 -20.31
C ILE A 238 21.90 24.04 -20.27
N GLN A 239 22.36 25.13 -20.90
CA GLN A 239 23.77 25.53 -20.90
C GLN A 239 24.28 25.88 -19.50
N TYR A 240 23.47 26.57 -18.68
CA TYR A 240 23.78 26.81 -17.27
C TYR A 240 23.97 25.50 -16.51
N ALA A 241 23.04 24.55 -16.65
CA ALA A 241 23.11 23.27 -15.97
C ALA A 241 24.35 22.45 -16.40
N ILE A 242 24.66 22.42 -17.71
CA ILE A 242 25.87 21.76 -18.25
C ILE A 242 27.14 22.38 -17.63
N GLY A 243 27.18 23.70 -17.46
CA GLY A 243 28.33 24.43 -16.94
C GLY A 243 29.59 24.17 -17.77
N ASP A 244 30.71 23.89 -17.10
CA ASP A 244 32.00 23.65 -17.77
C ASP A 244 32.16 22.22 -18.33
N ASN A 245 31.12 21.38 -18.25
CA ASN A 245 31.16 19.96 -18.65
C ASN A 245 32.29 19.18 -17.95
N LEU A 246 32.38 19.33 -16.63
CA LEU A 246 33.36 18.62 -15.80
C LEU A 246 32.99 17.14 -15.66
N GLN A 247 33.99 16.28 -15.47
CA GLN A 247 33.75 14.91 -15.01
C GLN A 247 33.10 14.93 -13.63
N LEU A 248 32.12 14.06 -13.44
CA LEU A 248 31.43 13.88 -12.17
C LEU A 248 32.38 13.22 -11.17
N ASP A 249 32.41 13.73 -9.95
CA ASP A 249 33.22 13.21 -8.86
C ASP A 249 32.33 12.54 -7.81
N TYR A 250 32.01 11.27 -8.04
CA TYR A 250 31.19 10.47 -7.11
C TYR A 250 31.85 10.26 -5.73
N ASN A 251 33.13 10.61 -5.54
CA ASN A 251 33.73 10.63 -4.20
C ASN A 251 33.15 11.73 -3.30
N ARG A 252 32.49 12.73 -3.88
CA ARG A 252 31.77 13.80 -3.16
C ARG A 252 30.37 13.37 -2.73
N ALA A 253 29.84 12.30 -3.30
CA ALA A 253 28.50 11.83 -3.02
C ALA A 253 28.41 11.25 -1.60
N THR A 254 27.52 11.82 -0.78
CA THR A 254 27.29 11.42 0.61
C THR A 254 26.04 10.54 0.75
N THR A 255 25.11 10.61 -0.20
CA THR A 255 23.94 9.73 -0.19
C THR A 255 24.35 8.28 -0.40
N GLN A 256 23.79 7.42 0.45
CA GLN A 256 23.96 5.97 0.39
C GLN A 256 22.79 5.34 -0.37
N ILE A 257 23.04 4.22 -1.06
CA ILE A 257 21.99 3.45 -1.73
C ILE A 257 21.25 2.60 -0.68
N PRO A 258 19.89 2.56 -0.69
CA PRO A 258 19.12 1.70 0.19
C PRO A 258 19.53 0.22 0.05
N PRO A 259 19.67 -0.52 1.16
CA PRO A 259 19.94 -1.96 1.09
C PRO A 259 18.74 -2.70 0.46
N ASP A 260 19.02 -3.85 -0.15
CA ASP A 260 17.94 -4.73 -0.63
C ASP A 260 17.09 -5.21 0.55
N ILE A 261 15.78 -5.25 0.35
CA ILE A 261 14.80 -5.65 1.36
C ILE A 261 14.96 -7.10 1.83
N ASP A 262 15.40 -7.99 0.94
CA ASP A 262 15.63 -9.40 1.24
C ASP A 262 16.95 -9.65 2.02
N ARG A 263 17.65 -8.59 2.42
CA ARG A 263 18.75 -8.66 3.41
C ARG A 263 18.26 -8.67 4.84
N PHE A 264 16.99 -8.39 5.08
CA PHE A 264 16.40 -8.42 6.42
C PHE A 264 15.69 -9.75 6.64
N SER A 265 15.86 -10.33 7.82
CA SER A 265 15.15 -11.55 8.22
C SER A 265 14.67 -11.43 9.65
N LYS A 266 13.48 -11.96 9.94
CA LYS A 266 12.94 -12.03 11.30
C LYS A 266 13.40 -13.31 11.96
N VAL A 267 14.08 -13.19 13.10
CA VAL A 267 14.47 -14.34 13.92
C VAL A 267 13.55 -14.43 15.13
N PRO A 268 12.62 -15.42 15.18
CA PRO A 268 11.74 -15.60 16.32
C PRO A 268 12.52 -16.13 17.53
N LEU A 269 12.28 -15.53 18.71
CA LEU A 269 12.82 -15.95 20.00
C LEU A 269 11.79 -16.76 20.80
N THR A 270 10.53 -16.32 20.81
CA THR A 270 9.38 -17.04 21.37
C THR A 270 8.09 -16.60 20.65
N VAL A 271 7.11 -17.49 20.53
CA VAL A 271 5.83 -17.23 19.84
C VAL A 271 4.69 -17.91 20.61
N GLY A 272 3.53 -17.26 20.68
CA GLY A 272 2.31 -17.81 21.28
C GLY A 272 2.19 -17.70 22.80
N GLU A 273 3.21 -17.17 23.47
CA GLU A 273 3.32 -17.21 24.93
C GLU A 273 2.73 -15.98 25.64
N PHE A 274 2.48 -14.87 24.93
CA PHE A 274 2.10 -13.62 25.57
C PHE A 274 0.59 -13.41 25.63
N PHE A 275 0.15 -12.98 26.81
CA PHE A 275 -1.22 -12.61 27.07
C PHE A 275 -1.51 -11.21 26.54
N GLU A 276 -0.88 -10.19 27.13
CA GLU A 276 -1.05 -8.79 26.74
C GLU A 276 0.27 -8.06 26.96
N PRO A 277 1.28 -8.32 26.10
CA PRO A 277 2.58 -7.70 26.25
C PRO A 277 2.45 -6.19 26.02
N THR A 278 3.18 -5.40 26.80
CA THR A 278 3.12 -3.94 26.75
C THR A 278 4.46 -3.42 26.28
N GLU A 279 5.48 -3.39 27.13
CA GLU A 279 6.80 -2.87 26.82
C GLU A 279 7.87 -3.90 27.21
N MET A 280 9.02 -3.89 26.52
CA MET A 280 10.18 -4.72 26.82
C MET A 280 11.39 -3.90 27.28
N ALA A 281 12.35 -4.59 27.87
CA ALA A 281 13.67 -4.02 28.18
C ALA A 281 14.76 -5.07 27.89
N ILE A 282 15.68 -4.76 26.98
CA ILE A 282 16.81 -5.66 26.63
C ILE A 282 17.98 -5.42 27.58
N LEU A 283 18.40 -6.44 28.31
CA LEU A 283 19.50 -6.37 29.28
C LEU A 283 20.88 -6.51 28.60
N PRO A 284 21.98 -6.10 29.26
CA PRO A 284 23.33 -6.17 28.68
C PRO A 284 23.80 -7.56 28.24
N ASN A 285 23.19 -8.62 28.77
CA ASN A 285 23.46 -10.02 28.41
C ASN A 285 22.49 -10.58 27.35
N HIS A 286 21.72 -9.72 26.68
CA HIS A 286 20.67 -10.04 25.70
C HIS A 286 19.43 -10.74 26.26
N ASP A 287 19.34 -10.94 27.58
CA ASP A 287 18.08 -11.32 28.20
C ASP A 287 17.06 -10.20 28.00
N VAL A 288 15.79 -10.57 27.85
CA VAL A 288 14.71 -9.60 27.61
C VAL A 288 13.69 -9.70 28.73
N LEU A 289 13.43 -8.59 29.42
CA LEU A 289 12.29 -8.47 30.32
C LEU A 289 11.07 -8.01 29.52
N ILE A 290 9.91 -8.60 29.76
CA ILE A 290 8.66 -8.28 29.07
C ILE A 290 7.57 -7.99 30.12
N GLY A 291 7.00 -6.78 30.08
CA GLY A 291 5.87 -6.41 30.92
C GLY A 291 4.56 -6.80 30.27
N GLN A 292 3.65 -7.41 31.03
CA GLN A 292 2.29 -7.70 30.57
C GLN A 292 1.26 -6.89 31.35
N ARG A 293 0.21 -6.46 30.66
CA ARG A 293 -0.80 -5.53 31.20
C ARG A 293 -1.42 -6.00 32.53
N ARG A 294 -1.53 -7.31 32.75
CA ARG A 294 -2.12 -7.89 33.98
C ARG A 294 -1.15 -7.94 35.17
N GLY A 295 0.03 -7.35 35.03
CA GLY A 295 1.01 -7.15 36.10
C GLY A 295 2.19 -8.11 36.07
N GLU A 296 2.19 -9.10 35.17
CA GLU A 296 3.29 -10.04 35.02
C GLU A 296 4.52 -9.37 34.41
N ILE A 297 5.70 -9.76 34.90
CA ILE A 297 6.99 -9.46 34.28
C ILE A 297 7.64 -10.79 33.95
N LEU A 298 7.88 -11.03 32.66
CA LEU A 298 8.52 -12.22 32.15
C LEU A 298 10.00 -11.94 31.83
N LEU A 299 10.83 -12.98 31.86
CA LEU A 299 12.21 -12.97 31.39
C LEU A 299 12.34 -14.02 30.28
N TYR A 300 12.76 -13.57 29.10
CA TYR A 300 13.39 -14.44 28.11
C TYR A 300 14.89 -14.48 28.35
N SER A 301 15.45 -15.67 28.54
CA SER A 301 16.88 -15.89 28.73
C SER A 301 17.55 -16.20 27.39
N ASP A 302 18.49 -15.36 26.96
CA ASP A 302 19.21 -15.61 25.70
C ASP A 302 20.08 -16.87 25.78
N ALA A 303 20.62 -17.17 26.97
CA ALA A 303 21.49 -18.32 27.19
C ALA A 303 20.74 -19.66 27.16
N SER A 304 19.57 -19.74 27.80
CA SER A 304 18.78 -20.98 27.87
C SER A 304 17.68 -21.07 26.81
N LYS A 305 17.34 -19.95 26.14
CA LYS A 305 16.22 -19.82 25.21
C LYS A 305 14.86 -20.12 25.85
N GLU A 306 14.74 -19.91 27.16
CA GLU A 306 13.53 -20.17 27.94
C GLU A 306 12.87 -18.87 28.37
N LEU A 307 11.53 -18.88 28.41
CA LEU A 307 10.69 -17.81 28.95
C LEU A 307 10.18 -18.19 30.35
N LYS A 308 10.25 -17.27 31.32
CA LYS A 308 9.74 -17.49 32.69
C LYS A 308 9.15 -16.23 33.31
N GLU A 309 8.09 -16.37 34.10
CA GLU A 309 7.61 -15.28 34.97
C GLU A 309 8.59 -15.05 36.12
N VAL A 310 9.03 -13.80 36.31
CA VAL A 310 9.96 -13.41 37.39
C VAL A 310 9.32 -12.50 38.44
N ALA A 311 8.21 -11.83 38.13
CA ALA A 311 7.41 -11.05 39.07
C ALA A 311 5.96 -10.90 38.60
N LYS A 312 5.09 -10.56 39.57
CA LYS A 312 3.69 -10.19 39.32
C LYS A 312 3.26 -9.07 40.26
N LEU A 313 2.90 -7.92 39.69
CA LEU A 313 2.36 -6.76 40.41
C LEU A 313 0.83 -6.86 40.53
N ASP A 314 0.28 -6.35 41.63
CA ASP A 314 -1.18 -6.23 41.79
C ASP A 314 -1.67 -4.94 41.11
N VAL A 315 -2.38 -5.09 39.99
CA VAL A 315 -2.73 -3.98 39.09
C VAL A 315 -4.21 -3.93 38.71
N TYR A 316 -4.73 -2.72 38.55
CA TYR A 316 -6.03 -2.43 37.95
C TYR A 316 -5.95 -2.63 36.44
N HIS A 317 -6.37 -3.81 35.96
CA HIS A 317 -6.34 -4.20 34.55
C HIS A 317 -7.74 -4.50 33.97
N LYS A 318 -8.79 -4.28 34.76
CA LYS A 318 -10.20 -4.41 34.34
C LYS A 318 -11.08 -3.49 35.18
N THR A 319 -12.16 -3.02 34.58
CA THR A 319 -13.18 -2.24 35.28
C THR A 319 -13.87 -3.09 36.35
N LEU A 320 -14.23 -2.46 37.47
CA LEU A 320 -14.85 -3.14 38.61
C LEU A 320 -16.38 -2.99 38.57
N ASN A 321 -16.86 -1.84 38.08
CA ASN A 321 -18.26 -1.42 38.21
C ASN A 321 -18.91 -1.04 36.88
N THR A 322 -18.15 -0.95 35.78
CA THR A 322 -18.68 -0.61 34.45
C THR A 322 -18.63 -1.83 33.50
N PRO A 323 -19.71 -2.62 33.37
CA PRO A 323 -19.75 -3.79 32.49
C PRO A 323 -19.49 -3.41 31.03
N GLY A 324 -18.69 -4.24 30.34
CA GLY A 324 -18.41 -4.07 28.91
C GLY A 324 -17.40 -2.97 28.56
N VAL A 325 -16.78 -2.33 29.57
CA VAL A 325 -15.66 -1.40 29.38
C VAL A 325 -14.37 -2.09 29.77
N ASN A 326 -13.43 -2.19 28.83
CA ASN A 326 -12.09 -2.70 29.12
C ASN A 326 -11.25 -1.57 29.72
N ALA A 327 -10.38 -1.92 30.68
CA ALA A 327 -9.37 -1.00 31.20
C ALA A 327 -8.09 -1.18 30.37
N GLU A 328 -7.58 -0.10 29.81
CA GLU A 328 -6.26 -0.10 29.15
C GLU A 328 -5.11 0.01 30.17
N GLU A 329 -5.44 0.31 31.42
CA GLU A 329 -4.49 0.34 32.50
C GLU A 329 -4.06 -1.06 32.94
N GLY A 330 -3.00 -1.09 33.75
CA GLY A 330 -2.30 -2.30 34.12
C GLY A 330 -0.84 -1.99 34.40
N LEU A 331 0.07 -2.91 34.09
CA LEU A 331 1.47 -2.57 33.83
C LEU A 331 1.54 -2.02 32.39
N MET A 332 2.02 -0.79 32.23
CA MET A 332 2.01 -0.09 30.94
C MET A 332 3.42 0.13 30.38
N GLY A 333 4.39 0.37 31.27
CA GLY A 333 5.77 0.60 30.88
C GLY A 333 6.80 -0.13 31.72
N LEU A 334 7.92 -0.42 31.09
CA LEU A 334 9.02 -1.21 31.61
C LEU A 334 10.33 -0.77 30.93
N GLN A 335 11.32 -0.32 31.70
CA GLN A 335 12.63 0.02 31.13
C GLN A 335 13.74 -0.15 32.16
N LYS A 336 14.91 -0.63 31.73
CA LYS A 336 16.10 -0.70 32.58
C LYS A 336 16.71 0.68 32.78
N ASP A 337 17.33 0.89 33.93
CA ASP A 337 18.19 2.04 34.15
C ASP A 337 19.36 2.03 33.15
N PRO A 338 19.82 3.18 32.62
CA PRO A 338 21.00 3.22 31.75
C PRO A 338 22.27 2.63 32.39
N ASN A 339 22.40 2.70 33.72
CA ASN A 339 23.48 2.11 34.50
C ASN A 339 23.10 0.74 35.11
N TYR A 340 22.14 0.02 34.50
CA TYR A 340 21.64 -1.27 35.00
C TYR A 340 22.76 -2.28 35.30
N ALA A 341 23.82 -2.32 34.48
CA ALA A 341 24.97 -3.21 34.71
C ALA A 341 25.63 -3.03 36.09
N GLU A 342 25.50 -1.84 36.68
CA GLU A 342 26.05 -1.50 37.99
C GLU A 342 24.97 -1.50 39.07
N ASN A 343 23.84 -0.84 38.80
CA ASN A 343 22.84 -0.57 39.80
C ASN A 343 21.70 -1.60 39.83
N ASN A 344 21.47 -2.36 38.77
CA ASN A 344 20.41 -3.38 38.68
C ASN A 344 18.97 -2.83 38.84
N TRP A 345 18.72 -1.56 38.53
CA TRP A 345 17.39 -0.94 38.63
C TRP A 345 16.55 -1.15 37.36
N ILE A 346 15.30 -1.55 37.54
CA ILE A 346 14.26 -1.63 36.50
C ILE A 346 13.12 -0.70 36.88
N TYR A 347 12.73 0.19 35.98
CA TYR A 347 11.60 1.10 36.12
C TYR A 347 10.33 0.46 35.59
N VAL A 348 9.23 0.68 36.30
CA VAL A 348 7.91 0.16 35.95
C VAL A 348 6.88 1.27 36.12
N PHE A 349 6.06 1.48 35.10
CA PHE A 349 4.89 2.36 35.16
C PHE A 349 3.62 1.52 35.14
N TYR A 350 2.85 1.57 36.23
CA TYR A 350 1.73 0.65 36.44
C TYR A 350 0.59 1.29 37.22
N ALA A 351 -0.59 0.67 37.14
CA ALA A 351 -1.82 1.09 37.78
C ALA A 351 -2.07 0.23 39.02
N PRO A 352 -1.61 0.61 40.24
CA PRO A 352 -1.85 -0.17 41.44
C PRO A 352 -3.35 -0.33 41.73
N THR A 353 -3.73 -1.45 42.32
CA THR A 353 -5.05 -1.60 42.97
C THR A 353 -5.10 -0.77 44.26
N GLY A 354 -6.31 -0.40 44.69
CA GLY A 354 -6.51 0.31 45.95
C GLY A 354 -7.57 1.41 45.85
N ASN A 355 -7.56 2.31 46.84
CA ASN A 355 -8.53 3.41 46.94
C ASN A 355 -8.13 4.66 46.14
N GLU A 356 -6.87 4.74 45.69
CA GLU A 356 -6.35 5.88 44.93
C GLU A 356 -6.35 5.57 43.44
N SER A 357 -6.98 6.44 42.65
CA SER A 357 -7.00 6.33 41.19
C SER A 357 -5.77 6.99 40.59
N VAL A 358 -4.63 6.29 40.63
CA VAL A 358 -3.35 6.78 40.10
C VAL A 358 -2.64 5.74 39.24
N ASN A 359 -1.87 6.21 38.27
CA ASN A 359 -0.84 5.44 37.58
C ASN A 359 0.53 5.85 38.17
N ARG A 360 1.33 4.88 38.58
CA ARG A 360 2.53 5.06 39.40
C ARG A 360 3.79 4.66 38.64
N LEU A 361 4.78 5.53 38.67
CA LEU A 361 6.16 5.24 38.31
C LEU A 361 6.92 4.78 39.57
N SER A 362 7.43 3.55 39.54
CA SER A 362 8.31 2.99 40.57
C SER A 362 9.55 2.37 39.91
N ARG A 363 10.55 2.02 40.73
CA ARG A 363 11.66 1.14 40.31
C ARG A 363 11.93 0.03 41.31
N PHE A 364 12.48 -1.07 40.82
CA PHE A 364 12.75 -2.31 41.54
C PHE A 364 14.13 -2.86 41.16
N LYS A 365 14.77 -3.58 42.07
CA LYS A 365 16.01 -4.31 41.79
C LYS A 365 15.69 -5.61 41.06
N TYR A 366 16.39 -5.85 39.96
CA TYR A 366 16.38 -7.12 39.25
C TYR A 366 17.81 -7.59 39.03
N LYS A 367 18.20 -8.72 39.64
CA LYS A 367 19.57 -9.26 39.54
C LYS A 367 19.56 -10.78 39.63
N ASP A 368 20.41 -11.44 38.84
CA ASP A 368 20.63 -12.89 38.89
C ASP A 368 19.32 -13.71 38.79
N GLY A 369 18.38 -13.24 37.96
CA GLY A 369 17.07 -13.88 37.78
C GLY A 369 16.03 -13.59 38.87
N VAL A 370 16.34 -12.74 39.86
CA VAL A 370 15.45 -12.39 40.98
C VAL A 370 14.96 -10.95 40.84
N PHE A 371 13.64 -10.77 40.78
CA PHE A 371 12.97 -9.47 40.78
C PHE A 371 12.46 -9.16 42.19
N ASP A 372 13.13 -8.24 42.90
CA ASP A 372 12.85 -7.95 44.31
C ASP A 372 11.75 -6.90 44.46
N LEU A 373 10.50 -7.36 44.64
CA LEU A 373 9.35 -6.48 44.88
C LEU A 373 9.46 -5.66 46.18
N ALA A 374 10.23 -6.11 47.18
CA ALA A 374 10.40 -5.37 48.43
C ALA A 374 11.35 -4.17 48.29
N SER A 375 12.12 -4.11 47.19
CA SER A 375 13.01 -3.00 46.88
C SER A 375 12.33 -1.78 46.25
N GLU A 376 10.99 -1.80 46.15
CA GLU A 376 10.21 -0.74 45.51
C GLU A 376 10.62 0.66 46.01
N GLN A 377 10.97 1.53 45.05
CA GLN A 377 11.04 2.97 45.26
C GLN A 377 10.00 3.65 44.40
N LYS A 378 9.03 4.31 45.05
CA LYS A 378 7.95 5.07 44.41
C LYS A 378 8.46 6.46 44.04
N ILE A 379 8.29 6.85 42.79
CA ILE A 379 8.89 8.07 42.24
C ILE A 379 7.82 9.13 41.98
N LEU A 380 6.77 8.79 41.21
CA LEU A 380 5.77 9.74 40.75
C LEU A 380 4.40 9.07 40.57
N ASP A 381 3.35 9.73 41.05
CA ASP A 381 1.96 9.35 40.78
C ASP A 381 1.32 10.34 39.79
N VAL A 382 0.69 9.79 38.76
CA VAL A 382 -0.12 10.51 37.77
C VAL A 382 -1.58 10.18 38.07
N GLY A 383 -2.38 11.20 38.35
CA GLY A 383 -3.82 11.01 38.58
C GLY A 383 -4.49 10.37 37.37
N SER A 384 -5.44 9.47 37.62
CA SER A 384 -6.25 8.83 36.59
C SER A 384 -7.71 8.76 37.03
N GLN A 385 -8.64 8.79 36.10
CA GLN A 385 -10.04 8.44 36.32
C GLN A 385 -10.24 6.99 35.91
N ARG A 386 -10.71 6.16 36.86
CA ARG A 386 -11.02 4.73 36.64
C ARG A 386 -12.45 4.54 36.15
N GLU A 387 -12.79 3.30 35.81
CA GLU A 387 -14.12 2.87 35.34
C GLU A 387 -14.52 3.44 33.98
N ILE A 388 -13.54 3.97 33.24
CA ILE A 388 -13.66 4.55 31.92
C ILE A 388 -12.55 3.97 31.03
N CYS A 389 -12.75 4.06 29.71
CA CYS A 389 -11.69 3.91 28.71
C CYS A 389 -11.54 5.29 28.03
N CYS A 390 -10.37 5.77 27.62
CA CYS A 390 -9.14 5.06 27.24
C CYS A 390 -7.90 6.00 27.42
N HIS A 391 -6.77 5.65 26.79
CA HIS A 391 -5.55 6.44 26.60
C HIS A 391 -4.69 6.60 27.84
N THR A 392 -3.79 5.65 27.99
CA THR A 392 -2.90 5.58 29.15
C THR A 392 -1.51 6.11 28.87
N GLY A 393 -1.07 6.11 27.60
CA GLY A 393 0.34 6.26 27.26
C GLY A 393 1.16 5.16 27.97
N GLY A 394 2.18 5.59 28.70
CA GLY A 394 2.83 4.78 29.73
C GLY A 394 4.20 4.24 29.36
N SER A 395 4.75 4.61 28.21
CA SER A 395 6.09 4.20 27.78
C SER A 395 7.18 4.95 28.55
N ILE A 396 8.27 4.24 28.86
CA ILE A 396 9.42 4.76 29.59
C ILE A 396 10.65 4.75 28.68
N ALA A 397 11.28 5.90 28.50
CA ALA A 397 12.54 6.02 27.77
C ALA A 397 13.58 6.81 28.57
N PHE A 398 14.86 6.58 28.27
CA PHE A 398 15.96 7.38 28.81
C PHE A 398 16.73 8.06 27.68
N ASP A 399 17.30 9.23 27.92
CA ASP A 399 18.32 9.80 27.02
C ASP A 399 19.72 9.26 27.32
N GLY A 400 20.72 9.73 26.57
CA GLY A 400 22.14 9.38 26.80
C GLY A 400 22.74 9.93 28.10
N ASN A 401 22.04 10.83 28.81
CA ASN A 401 22.49 11.46 30.05
C ASN A 401 21.79 10.89 31.30
N GLY A 402 20.89 9.91 31.12
CA GLY A 402 20.13 9.31 32.21
C GLY A 402 18.91 10.11 32.67
N LEU A 403 18.40 11.05 31.86
CA LEU A 403 17.10 11.66 32.09
C LEU A 403 15.99 10.70 31.69
N LEU A 404 14.99 10.53 32.57
CA LEU A 404 13.84 9.68 32.33
C LEU A 404 12.74 10.47 31.64
N TYR A 405 12.18 9.90 30.58
CA TYR A 405 11.00 10.35 29.87
C TYR A 405 9.86 9.37 30.13
N LEU A 406 8.69 9.90 30.50
CA LEU A 406 7.49 9.11 30.76
C LEU A 406 6.32 9.68 29.96
N SER A 407 5.71 8.87 29.10
CA SER A 407 4.51 9.28 28.37
C SER A 407 3.24 9.03 29.19
N THR A 408 2.26 9.93 29.09
CA THR A 408 0.96 9.79 29.76
C THR A 408 -0.15 10.16 28.79
N GLY A 409 -1.18 9.32 28.73
CA GLY A 409 -2.38 9.59 27.93
C GLY A 409 -3.33 10.57 28.60
N ASP A 410 -4.26 11.11 27.83
CA ASP A 410 -5.17 12.19 28.24
C ASP A 410 -6.29 11.75 29.17
N ASN A 411 -6.53 10.44 29.27
CA ASN A 411 -7.60 9.84 30.04
C ASN A 411 -8.99 10.42 29.69
N SER A 412 -9.23 10.71 28.40
CA SER A 412 -10.48 11.28 27.87
C SER A 412 -11.03 10.43 26.73
N THR A 413 -12.31 10.58 26.38
CA THR A 413 -12.92 9.81 25.29
C THR A 413 -13.57 10.70 24.22
N PRO A 414 -13.29 10.44 22.92
CA PRO A 414 -13.98 11.09 21.81
C PRO A 414 -15.33 10.42 21.48
N PHE A 415 -15.71 9.36 22.20
CA PHE A 415 -16.94 8.64 21.95
C PHE A 415 -18.16 9.40 22.48
N ASN A 416 -19.32 9.00 21.96
CA ASN A 416 -20.58 9.62 22.33
C ASN A 416 -20.99 9.20 23.74
N GLU A 417 -21.38 10.18 24.53
CA GLU A 417 -22.11 9.91 25.74
C GLU A 417 -23.54 9.46 25.43
N LYS A 418 -24.07 8.55 26.26
CA LYS A 418 -25.44 8.05 26.12
C LYS A 418 -26.43 9.07 26.65
N ASP A 419 -27.60 9.13 26.02
CA ASP A 419 -28.75 9.93 26.46
C ASP A 419 -28.53 11.45 26.56
N VAL A 420 -27.47 11.98 25.94
CA VAL A 420 -27.25 13.43 25.77
C VAL A 420 -27.51 13.87 24.32
N LYS A 421 -27.98 15.11 24.14
CA LYS A 421 -28.37 15.65 22.83
C LYS A 421 -27.18 15.98 21.94
N TYR A 422 -26.13 16.57 22.52
CA TYR A 422 -24.94 17.03 21.82
C TYR A 422 -23.74 16.21 22.28
N VAL A 423 -23.04 15.57 21.34
CA VAL A 423 -22.04 14.53 21.59
C VAL A 423 -20.73 14.81 20.84
N ASN A 424 -19.65 14.10 21.19
CA ASN A 424 -18.31 14.28 20.58
C ASN A 424 -18.24 13.80 19.12
N SER A 425 -19.00 12.77 18.73
CA SER A 425 -19.03 12.21 17.38
C SER A 425 -17.65 11.84 16.81
N GLY A 426 -16.72 11.42 17.66
CA GLY A 426 -15.36 11.08 17.26
C GLY A 426 -14.44 12.29 17.02
N TYR A 427 -14.88 13.53 17.23
CA TYR A 427 -14.02 14.73 17.18
C TYR A 427 -13.34 14.96 18.54
N ALA A 428 -12.58 16.06 18.65
CA ALA A 428 -11.95 16.48 19.90
C ALA A 428 -12.96 16.50 21.08
N PRO A 429 -12.64 15.83 22.22
CA PRO A 429 -13.44 15.91 23.43
C PRO A 429 -13.31 17.30 24.06
N LEU A 430 -14.35 18.11 23.94
CA LEU A 430 -14.38 19.50 24.43
C LEU A 430 -15.57 19.74 25.39
N ASN A 431 -16.26 18.71 25.89
CA ASN A 431 -17.48 18.89 26.68
C ASN A 431 -17.19 19.16 28.17
N ASP A 432 -17.16 20.43 28.56
CA ASP A 432 -16.82 20.86 29.93
C ASP A 432 -18.00 20.94 30.91
N ILE A 433 -19.16 20.37 30.56
CA ILE A 433 -20.33 20.35 31.44
C ILE A 433 -19.99 19.58 32.73
N SER A 434 -20.42 20.13 33.88
CA SER A 434 -20.18 19.51 35.19
C SER A 434 -20.75 18.10 35.26
N GLY A 435 -19.90 17.11 35.57
CA GLY A 435 -20.27 15.69 35.63
C GLY A 435 -19.87 14.89 34.38
N HIS A 436 -19.40 15.56 33.33
CA HIS A 436 -19.05 14.99 32.03
C HIS A 436 -17.53 15.03 31.77
N GLN A 437 -16.71 15.11 32.82
CA GLN A 437 -15.29 15.43 32.70
C GLN A 437 -14.52 14.51 31.75
N GLN A 438 -14.88 13.23 31.64
CA GLN A 438 -14.25 12.27 30.71
C GLN A 438 -14.34 12.66 29.23
N TYR A 439 -15.25 13.57 28.87
CA TYR A 439 -15.48 14.07 27.53
C TYR A 439 -14.79 15.43 27.25
N ASP A 440 -13.90 15.89 28.14
CA ASP A 440 -13.17 17.15 28.02
C ASP A 440 -11.66 16.98 28.17
N ALA A 441 -10.95 16.81 27.06
CA ALA A 441 -9.50 16.66 27.04
C ALA A 441 -8.75 17.97 27.40
N ARG A 442 -9.46 19.12 27.46
CA ARG A 442 -8.85 20.38 27.91
C ARG A 442 -8.51 20.38 29.40
N ARG A 443 -9.16 19.52 30.20
CA ARG A 443 -8.86 19.35 31.64
C ARG A 443 -7.52 18.63 31.88
N SER A 444 -7.03 17.89 30.90
CA SER A 444 -5.80 17.08 30.96
C SER A 444 -4.77 17.58 29.95
N SER A 445 -4.84 17.18 28.67
CA SER A 445 -3.84 17.49 27.64
C SER A 445 -3.55 18.98 27.50
N GLY A 446 -4.61 19.80 27.43
CA GLY A 446 -4.51 21.26 27.37
C GLY A 446 -4.31 21.96 28.71
N ASN A 447 -4.28 21.23 29.83
CA ASN A 447 -4.10 21.79 31.17
C ASN A 447 -2.62 21.74 31.58
N THR A 448 -2.04 22.91 31.84
CA THR A 448 -0.63 23.05 32.24
C THR A 448 -0.37 22.60 33.67
N ASN A 449 -1.42 22.40 34.47
CA ASN A 449 -1.37 21.97 35.87
C ASN A 449 -1.78 20.49 36.07
N ASP A 450 -1.83 19.70 35.00
CA ASP A 450 -2.15 18.27 35.01
C ASP A 450 -1.02 17.46 34.34
N LEU A 451 -0.77 16.25 34.82
CA LEU A 451 0.29 15.37 34.30
C LEU A 451 -0.19 14.42 33.21
N ARG A 452 -1.50 14.37 32.91
CA ARG A 452 -2.09 13.55 31.83
C ARG A 452 -2.01 14.25 30.48
N GLY A 453 -1.87 13.47 29.41
CA GLY A 453 -1.68 13.98 28.04
C GLY A 453 -0.38 14.74 27.89
N LYS A 454 0.71 14.21 28.48
CA LYS A 454 2.05 14.82 28.57
C LYS A 454 3.14 13.81 28.23
N ILE A 455 4.33 14.31 27.90
CA ILE A 455 5.56 13.55 28.10
C ILE A 455 6.36 14.30 29.17
N LEU A 456 6.58 13.62 30.29
CA LEU A 456 7.26 14.15 31.46
C LEU A 456 8.76 13.87 31.34
N ARG A 457 9.60 14.76 31.88
CA ARG A 457 11.06 14.56 31.92
C ARG A 457 11.61 14.90 33.30
N ILE A 458 12.23 13.91 33.94
CA ILE A 458 12.74 14.01 35.31
C ILE A 458 14.13 13.37 35.42
N LYS A 459 14.87 13.72 36.48
CA LYS A 459 16.10 13.02 36.87
C LYS A 459 15.86 12.29 38.18
N VAL A 460 15.92 10.96 38.17
CA VAL A 460 15.66 10.15 39.36
C VAL A 460 16.93 9.99 40.20
N ASN A 461 16.85 10.29 41.49
CA ASN A 461 17.94 10.20 42.45
C ASN A 461 18.05 8.78 43.04
N GLU A 462 19.17 8.45 43.67
CA GLU A 462 19.43 7.11 44.27
C GLU A 462 18.43 6.69 45.36
N ASP A 463 17.81 7.65 46.05
CA ASP A 463 16.81 7.38 47.09
C ASP A 463 15.38 7.22 46.54
N GLY A 464 15.18 7.39 45.23
CA GLY A 464 13.88 7.34 44.57
C GLY A 464 13.16 8.70 44.49
N SER A 465 13.71 9.75 45.09
CA SER A 465 13.27 11.12 44.79
C SER A 465 13.65 11.53 43.36
N TYR A 466 13.17 12.68 42.89
CA TYR A 466 13.55 13.19 41.57
C TYR A 466 13.78 14.70 41.58
N ASP A 467 14.66 15.14 40.67
CA ASP A 467 14.91 16.54 40.35
C ASP A 467 14.26 16.90 39.01
N ILE A 468 13.95 18.19 38.83
CA ILE A 468 13.48 18.74 37.57
C ILE A 468 14.69 19.21 36.73
N PRO A 469 14.94 18.61 35.55
CA PRO A 469 16.03 19.04 34.68
C PRO A 469 15.73 20.40 34.02
N GLU A 470 16.78 21.13 33.68
CA GLU A 470 16.67 22.38 32.92
C GLU A 470 16.08 22.14 31.51
N GLY A 471 15.31 23.11 31.01
CA GLY A 471 14.72 23.06 29.67
C GLY A 471 13.38 22.33 29.58
N ASN A 472 12.76 21.97 30.71
CA ASN A 472 11.34 21.59 30.73
C ASN A 472 10.46 22.81 30.39
N LEU A 473 9.22 22.54 29.94
CA LEU A 473 8.34 23.58 29.38
C LEU A 473 8.00 24.67 30.39
N PHE A 474 7.83 24.30 31.67
CA PHE A 474 7.51 25.23 32.75
C PHE A 474 8.60 25.24 33.81
N PRO A 475 9.04 26.43 34.27
CA PRO A 475 10.04 26.54 35.32
C PRO A 475 9.47 26.14 36.69
N VAL A 476 10.37 25.64 37.55
CA VAL A 476 10.02 25.26 38.93
C VAL A 476 9.43 26.45 39.68
N GLY A 477 8.27 26.24 40.32
CA GLY A 477 7.58 27.24 41.13
C GLY A 477 6.66 28.19 40.36
N MET A 478 6.51 28.02 39.03
CA MET A 478 5.53 28.78 38.26
C MET A 478 4.11 28.36 38.63
N GLU A 479 3.30 29.32 39.09
CA GLU A 479 1.92 29.07 39.52
C GLU A 479 1.08 28.46 38.38
N LYS A 480 0.16 27.55 38.71
CA LYS A 480 -0.73 26.86 37.75
C LYS A 480 0.00 26.04 36.69
N THR A 481 1.21 25.58 36.98
CA THR A 481 1.97 24.73 36.07
C THR A 481 2.63 23.57 36.81
N ARG A 482 2.94 22.49 36.07
CA ARG A 482 3.73 21.36 36.55
C ARG A 482 5.11 21.36 35.88
N PRO A 483 6.20 21.52 36.65
CA PRO A 483 7.55 21.60 36.09
C PRO A 483 8.07 20.27 35.53
N GLU A 484 7.40 19.15 35.81
CA GLU A 484 7.71 17.83 35.21
C GLU A 484 7.46 17.78 33.70
N ILE A 485 6.61 18.67 33.17
CA ILE A 485 6.17 18.67 31.78
C ILE A 485 7.32 19.09 30.86
N TYR A 486 7.77 18.19 29.98
CA TYR A 486 8.66 18.52 28.87
C TYR A 486 7.86 18.85 27.61
N THR A 487 6.88 18.03 27.27
CA THR A 487 5.93 18.32 26.20
C THR A 487 4.49 18.14 26.67
N MET A 488 3.58 18.94 26.13
CA MET A 488 2.15 18.87 26.40
C MET A 488 1.32 18.82 25.13
N GLY A 489 0.02 18.57 25.29
CA GLY A 489 -0.93 18.57 24.19
C GLY A 489 -0.91 17.27 23.41
N HIS A 490 -0.96 16.13 24.12
CA HIS A 490 -0.99 14.79 23.53
C HIS A 490 -2.28 14.05 23.88
N ARG A 491 -2.76 13.15 23.01
CA ARG A 491 -3.94 12.31 23.27
C ARG A 491 -3.53 10.98 23.89
N ASN A 492 -2.81 10.16 23.14
CA ASN A 492 -2.30 8.85 23.55
C ASN A 492 -0.90 8.60 22.95
N PRO A 493 0.16 9.23 23.52
CA PRO A 493 1.54 8.99 23.11
C PRO A 493 2.01 7.61 23.61
N TYR A 494 1.56 6.53 22.95
CA TYR A 494 1.62 5.18 23.50
C TYR A 494 3.05 4.61 23.56
N ARG A 495 3.85 4.84 22.50
CA ARG A 495 5.28 4.46 22.46
C ARG A 495 6.14 5.66 22.12
N ILE A 496 7.15 5.87 22.95
CA ILE A 496 8.11 6.97 22.80
C ILE A 496 9.51 6.40 22.59
N SER A 497 10.34 7.16 21.89
CA SER A 497 11.76 6.85 21.74
C SER A 497 12.60 8.11 21.89
N VAL A 498 13.81 7.95 22.42
CA VAL A 498 14.77 9.04 22.56
C VAL A 498 16.03 8.70 21.78
N ASP A 499 16.39 9.58 20.86
CA ASP A 499 17.67 9.52 20.17
C ASP A 499 18.81 9.63 21.19
N LYS A 500 19.53 8.52 21.35
CA LYS A 500 20.61 8.41 22.34
C LYS A 500 21.81 9.31 22.03
N LYS A 501 21.99 9.72 20.78
CA LYS A 501 23.09 10.56 20.32
C LYS A 501 22.75 12.04 20.44
N ASN A 502 21.54 12.43 20.04
CA ASN A 502 21.14 13.85 19.97
C ASN A 502 20.19 14.31 21.08
N GLY A 503 19.56 13.38 21.82
CA GLY A 503 18.58 13.69 22.86
C GLY A 503 17.21 14.11 22.34
N TYR A 504 16.92 13.88 21.06
CA TYR A 504 15.62 14.20 20.46
C TYR A 504 14.58 13.15 20.82
N LEU A 505 13.40 13.61 21.23
CA LEU A 505 12.28 12.75 21.60
C LEU A 505 11.36 12.56 20.39
N TYR A 506 10.91 11.33 20.17
CA TYR A 506 9.95 10.94 19.14
C TYR A 506 8.81 10.13 19.74
N TRP A 507 7.60 10.29 19.20
CA TRP A 507 6.43 9.49 19.60
C TRP A 507 5.42 9.42 18.47
N GLY A 508 4.64 8.33 18.47
CA GLY A 508 3.37 8.29 17.76
C GLY A 508 2.26 8.71 18.71
N ASP A 509 1.31 9.52 18.23
CA ASP A 509 0.10 9.90 18.97
C ASP A 509 -1.14 9.41 18.22
N VAL A 510 -1.95 8.60 18.90
CA VAL A 510 -3.18 8.01 18.34
C VAL A 510 -4.30 9.04 18.44
N GLY A 511 -4.85 9.47 17.30
CA GLY A 511 -5.86 10.52 17.23
C GLY A 511 -7.30 10.04 17.45
N PRO A 512 -8.29 10.95 17.31
CA PRO A 512 -9.69 10.64 17.52
C PRO A 512 -10.34 10.00 16.27
N ASP A 513 -11.61 9.59 16.37
CA ASP A 513 -12.24 8.65 15.42
C ASP A 513 -13.15 9.27 14.34
N ALA A 514 -13.22 10.59 14.26
CA ALA A 514 -14.00 11.29 13.23
C ALA A 514 -13.56 10.85 11.83
N ARG A 515 -14.50 10.38 11.01
CA ARG A 515 -14.24 9.80 9.68
C ARG A 515 -14.22 10.83 8.55
N ALA A 516 -14.82 12.00 8.76
CA ALA A 516 -14.95 13.05 7.77
C ALA A 516 -14.68 14.41 8.40
N ASP A 517 -14.30 15.38 7.57
CA ASP A 517 -14.15 16.76 7.99
C ASP A 517 -15.54 17.39 8.20
N SER A 518 -15.64 18.24 9.22
CA SER A 518 -16.83 19.07 9.49
C SER A 518 -16.36 20.48 9.85
N LEU A 519 -15.66 21.11 8.91
CA LEU A 519 -14.84 22.30 9.11
C LEU A 519 -15.61 23.51 9.67
N GLU A 520 -16.91 23.62 9.34
CA GLU A 520 -17.75 24.74 9.79
C GLU A 520 -18.28 24.58 11.22
N THR A 521 -18.27 23.37 11.77
CA THR A 521 -18.98 23.10 13.04
C THR A 521 -18.15 22.35 14.09
N ARG A 522 -17.34 21.38 13.67
CA ARG A 522 -16.54 20.55 14.58
C ARG A 522 -15.05 20.66 14.34
N GLY A 523 -14.63 20.84 13.09
CA GLY A 523 -13.23 20.87 12.66
C GLY A 523 -12.88 19.66 11.80
N HIS A 524 -11.59 19.30 11.81
CA HIS A 524 -11.05 18.26 10.95
C HIS A 524 -11.40 16.84 11.42
N ARG A 525 -11.35 15.89 10.49
CA ARG A 525 -11.40 14.45 10.77
C ARG A 525 -10.23 14.04 11.68
N GLY A 526 -10.27 12.83 12.22
CA GLY A 526 -9.16 12.33 13.03
C GLY A 526 -7.91 12.02 12.20
N TYR A 527 -6.73 12.13 12.81
CA TYR A 527 -5.43 11.76 12.27
C TYR A 527 -4.58 11.11 13.37
N ASP A 528 -3.81 10.08 13.02
CA ASP A 528 -2.68 9.69 13.86
C ASP A 528 -1.47 10.51 13.45
N GLU A 529 -0.57 10.77 14.39
CA GLU A 529 0.56 11.67 14.22
C GLU A 529 1.87 11.00 14.59
N MET A 530 2.94 11.31 13.85
CA MET A 530 4.31 11.11 14.32
C MET A 530 4.90 12.48 14.66
N ASN A 531 5.40 12.58 15.88
CA ASN A 531 5.82 13.83 16.49
C ASN A 531 7.27 13.79 16.96
N GLN A 532 7.88 14.97 17.03
CA GLN A 532 9.26 15.16 17.50
C GLN A 532 9.36 16.36 18.44
N ALA A 533 10.16 16.23 19.50
CA ALA A 533 10.56 17.34 20.35
C ALA A 533 12.08 17.43 20.48
N ARG A 534 12.65 18.42 19.77
CA ARG A 534 14.04 18.85 19.92
C ARG A 534 14.23 19.86 21.06
N LYS A 535 13.13 20.45 21.51
CA LYS A 535 12.99 21.33 22.67
C LYS A 535 11.60 21.12 23.28
N ALA A 536 11.41 21.55 24.52
CA ALA A 536 10.08 21.55 25.15
C ALA A 536 9.05 22.35 24.34
N GLY A 537 7.79 21.92 24.37
CA GLY A 537 6.73 22.52 23.55
C GLY A 537 5.32 22.01 23.80
N ASN A 538 4.34 22.73 23.24
CA ASN A 538 2.94 22.32 23.17
C ASN A 538 2.67 21.75 21.76
N PHE A 539 2.08 20.56 21.68
CA PHE A 539 1.78 19.82 20.44
C PHE A 539 0.29 19.79 20.11
N GLY A 540 -0.50 20.62 20.81
CA GLY A 540 -1.76 21.14 20.30
C GLY A 540 -3.04 20.40 20.74
N TRP A 541 -3.01 19.10 21.00
CA TRP A 541 -4.22 18.36 21.42
C TRP A 541 -4.80 18.94 22.74
N PRO A 542 -6.12 19.15 22.86
CA PRO A 542 -7.19 18.78 21.92
C PRO A 542 -7.66 19.90 20.99
N LEU A 543 -6.94 21.02 20.93
CA LEU A 543 -7.35 22.19 20.16
C LEU A 543 -6.95 22.08 18.68
N PHE A 544 -5.90 21.32 18.40
CA PHE A 544 -5.36 21.09 17.06
C PHE A 544 -5.05 19.60 16.84
N ILE A 545 -4.86 19.25 15.56
CA ILE A 545 -4.43 17.93 15.10
C ILE A 545 -3.59 18.08 13.82
N ALA A 546 -2.80 17.08 13.45
CA ALA A 546 -1.94 17.05 12.28
C ALA A 546 -0.93 18.21 12.25
N ASP A 547 -0.85 18.94 11.14
CA ASP A 547 -0.03 20.15 10.97
C ASP A 547 -0.67 21.39 11.59
N ASN A 548 -1.11 21.30 12.85
CA ASN A 548 -1.86 22.32 13.58
C ASN A 548 -3.24 22.68 12.97
N LYS A 549 -3.91 21.71 12.32
CA LYS A 549 -5.28 21.88 11.84
C LYS A 549 -6.23 22.13 13.03
N PRO A 550 -7.00 23.24 13.05
CA PRO A 550 -7.75 23.63 14.23
C PRO A 550 -9.10 22.90 14.35
N TYR A 551 -9.49 22.58 15.58
CA TYR A 551 -10.88 22.28 15.90
C TYR A 551 -11.70 23.56 16.07
N VAL A 552 -13.03 23.41 16.03
CA VAL A 552 -13.98 24.50 16.24
C VAL A 552 -14.46 24.45 17.69
N ASP A 553 -14.48 25.59 18.36
CA ASP A 553 -15.09 25.70 19.68
C ASP A 553 -16.58 25.34 19.59
N TYR A 554 -17.06 24.43 20.45
CA TYR A 554 -18.40 23.86 20.34
C TYR A 554 -19.07 23.82 21.70
N ASP A 555 -20.22 24.47 21.81
CA ASP A 555 -21.02 24.50 23.03
C ASP A 555 -21.91 23.26 23.12
N TYR A 556 -21.61 22.39 24.08
CA TYR A 556 -22.35 21.15 24.31
C TYR A 556 -23.67 21.35 25.09
N GLU A 557 -23.96 22.53 25.62
CA GLU A 557 -25.24 22.88 26.23
C GLU A 557 -26.25 23.36 25.16
N THR A 558 -25.78 24.14 24.18
CA THR A 558 -26.64 24.78 23.15
C THR A 558 -26.57 24.11 21.78
N GLY A 559 -25.44 23.49 21.44
CA GLY A 559 -25.13 22.93 20.12
C GLY A 559 -24.58 23.94 19.12
N GLU A 560 -24.23 25.14 19.57
CA GLU A 560 -23.68 26.21 18.74
C GLU A 560 -22.18 26.03 18.51
N SER A 561 -21.72 26.37 17.31
CA SER A 561 -20.30 26.35 16.92
C SER A 561 -19.74 27.77 16.91
N GLY A 562 -18.59 27.95 17.55
CA GLY A 562 -17.87 29.21 17.68
C GLY A 562 -16.81 29.40 16.60
N ILE A 563 -15.64 29.89 17.00
CA ILE A 563 -14.49 30.11 16.11
C ILE A 563 -13.54 28.91 16.13
N THR A 564 -12.72 28.78 15.10
CA THR A 564 -11.56 27.88 15.12
C THR A 564 -10.50 28.39 16.09
N PHE A 565 -9.82 27.48 16.80
CA PHE A 565 -8.70 27.83 17.67
C PHE A 565 -7.50 28.40 16.87
N ASP A 566 -6.70 29.27 17.50
CA ASP A 566 -5.49 29.87 16.91
C ASP A 566 -4.22 29.16 17.42
N PRO A 567 -3.44 28.48 16.55
CA PRO A 567 -2.25 27.74 16.96
C PRO A 567 -1.13 28.62 17.53
N GLU A 568 -1.08 29.91 17.18
CA GLU A 568 -0.09 30.85 17.73
C GLU A 568 -0.48 31.35 19.12
N LYS A 569 -1.77 31.33 19.45
CA LYS A 569 -2.31 31.78 20.75
C LYS A 569 -3.45 30.88 21.24
N PRO A 570 -3.18 29.61 21.57
CA PRO A 570 -4.25 28.70 21.95
C PRO A 570 -4.86 29.09 23.31
N ILE A 571 -6.19 29.03 23.37
CA ILE A 571 -6.96 29.36 24.57
C ILE A 571 -7.63 28.12 25.13
N ASN A 572 -7.37 27.83 26.41
CA ASN A 572 -8.07 26.82 27.18
C ASN A 572 -8.96 27.49 28.25
N ASP A 573 -10.23 27.70 27.89
CA ASP A 573 -11.28 28.27 28.72
C ASP A 573 -12.26 27.24 29.29
N SER A 574 -11.90 25.95 29.25
CA SER A 574 -12.69 24.90 29.88
C SER A 574 -12.94 25.23 31.36
N LYS A 575 -14.18 24.99 31.80
CA LYS A 575 -14.57 25.05 33.23
C LYS A 575 -13.76 24.09 34.11
N ASN A 576 -13.14 23.06 33.54
CA ASN A 576 -12.30 22.08 34.23
C ASN A 576 -10.79 22.41 34.18
N ASN A 577 -10.38 23.51 33.54
CA ASN A 577 -8.97 23.90 33.47
C ASN A 577 -8.49 24.52 34.80
N THR A 578 -7.48 23.91 35.41
CA THR A 578 -6.82 24.42 36.63
C THR A 578 -5.46 25.08 36.34
N GLY A 579 -5.04 25.09 35.08
CA GLY A 579 -3.78 25.61 34.58
C GLY A 579 -3.86 27.04 34.05
N LEU A 580 -2.94 27.36 33.13
CA LEU A 580 -2.95 28.59 32.36
C LEU A 580 -4.12 28.58 31.37
N ARG A 581 -4.71 29.76 31.14
CA ARG A 581 -5.73 29.95 30.12
C ARG A 581 -5.12 30.15 28.73
N GLU A 582 -4.06 30.94 28.64
CA GLU A 582 -3.29 31.13 27.41
C GLU A 582 -2.16 30.09 27.40
N LEU A 583 -2.15 29.22 26.39
CA LEU A 583 -1.18 28.15 26.25
C LEU A 583 0.01 28.58 25.38
N PRO A 584 1.17 27.91 25.49
CA PRO A 584 2.24 28.08 24.52
C PRO A 584 1.77 27.76 23.08
N PRO A 585 2.36 28.36 22.04
CA PRO A 585 2.05 28.06 20.65
C PRO A 585 2.15 26.56 20.34
N ALA A 586 1.22 26.06 19.52
CA ALA A 586 1.18 24.67 19.10
C ALA A 586 2.26 24.38 18.04
N GLN A 587 2.93 23.24 18.15
CA GLN A 587 3.91 22.74 17.20
C GLN A 587 3.28 21.62 16.36
N PRO A 588 3.49 21.62 15.03
CA PRO A 588 2.88 20.64 14.14
C PRO A 588 3.56 19.27 14.22
N ALA A 589 2.80 18.22 13.92
CA ALA A 589 3.36 16.90 13.63
C ALA A 589 4.20 16.92 12.35
N TYR A 590 5.26 16.11 12.29
CA TYR A 590 6.11 16.02 11.09
C TYR A 590 5.54 15.04 10.06
N VAL A 591 4.72 14.07 10.49
CA VAL A 591 3.92 13.16 9.68
C VAL A 591 2.55 13.00 10.33
N PHE A 592 1.48 12.93 9.53
CA PHE A 592 0.13 12.67 10.03
C PHE A 592 -0.71 11.95 8.98
N TYR A 593 -1.65 11.09 9.39
CA TYR A 593 -2.45 10.34 8.43
C TYR A 593 -3.86 9.96 8.93
N PRO A 594 -4.88 10.04 8.05
CA PRO A 594 -6.25 9.64 8.39
C PRO A 594 -6.48 8.15 8.13
N TYR A 595 -7.71 7.69 8.37
CA TYR A 595 -8.13 6.31 8.06
C TYR A 595 -8.15 6.01 6.55
N VAL A 596 -8.32 7.05 5.74
CA VAL A 596 -8.45 7.01 4.27
C VAL A 596 -7.14 7.42 3.60
N ASP A 597 -7.09 7.34 2.27
CA ASP A 597 -5.93 7.80 1.52
C ASP A 597 -5.64 9.29 1.79
N THR A 598 -4.36 9.62 1.78
CA THR A 598 -3.87 10.98 1.96
C THR A 598 -2.85 11.32 0.88
N ASN A 599 -2.93 12.54 0.38
CA ASN A 599 -1.94 13.09 -0.57
C ASN A 599 -0.71 13.64 0.15
N ASP A 600 -0.78 13.87 1.47
CA ASP A 600 0.33 14.43 2.24
C ASP A 600 1.43 13.37 2.47
N PHE A 601 1.02 12.13 2.77
CA PHE A 601 1.91 11.01 3.07
C PHE A 601 1.33 9.69 2.51
N PRO A 602 1.24 9.53 1.18
CA PRO A 602 0.59 8.37 0.56
C PRO A 602 1.21 7.02 0.98
N GLN A 603 2.48 7.01 1.39
CA GLN A 603 3.20 5.79 1.76
C GLN A 603 2.63 5.08 3.00
N VAL A 604 1.81 5.75 3.81
CA VAL A 604 1.20 5.17 5.02
C VAL A 604 -0.03 4.31 4.73
N GLY A 605 -0.57 4.38 3.50
CA GLY A 605 -1.74 3.61 3.06
C GLY A 605 -3.05 3.98 3.76
N THR A 606 -3.98 3.01 3.83
CA THR A 606 -5.32 3.13 4.44
C THR A 606 -5.56 2.03 5.47
N GLY A 607 -6.63 2.15 6.26
CA GLY A 607 -7.04 1.13 7.23
C GLY A 607 -7.08 1.70 8.65
N GLY A 608 -7.17 0.82 9.66
CA GLY A 608 -7.02 1.20 11.07
C GLY A 608 -5.75 2.03 11.32
N ARG A 609 -5.65 2.74 12.44
CA ARG A 609 -4.45 3.52 12.76
C ARG A 609 -4.05 3.31 14.20
N ASN A 610 -2.75 3.22 14.42
CA ASN A 610 -2.15 3.31 15.73
C ASN A 610 -0.66 3.62 15.56
N ALA A 611 -0.34 4.91 15.41
CA ALA A 611 1.01 5.40 15.23
C ALA A 611 1.89 5.14 16.45
N MET A 612 3.09 4.60 16.21
CA MET A 612 4.12 4.41 17.23
C MET A 612 5.51 4.81 16.69
N ALA A 613 6.34 5.38 17.57
CA ALA A 613 7.72 5.70 17.24
C ALA A 613 8.66 4.66 17.85
N GLY A 614 9.53 4.11 17.00
CA GLY A 614 10.63 3.24 17.39
C GLY A 614 11.97 3.99 17.47
N PRO A 615 13.09 3.25 17.58
CA PRO A 615 14.40 3.82 17.81
C PRO A 615 14.97 4.56 16.60
N THR A 616 15.86 5.52 16.89
CA THR A 616 16.82 6.03 15.91
C THR A 616 18.06 5.14 15.88
N TYR A 617 18.64 4.96 14.69
CA TYR A 617 19.79 4.08 14.50
C TYR A 617 21.09 4.86 14.25
N TYR A 618 22.19 4.37 14.81
CA TYR A 618 23.55 4.85 14.55
C TYR A 618 24.54 3.69 14.60
N SER A 619 25.08 3.32 13.45
CA SER A 619 26.04 2.22 13.30
C SER A 619 27.29 2.37 14.15
N ASP A 620 27.74 3.61 14.41
CA ASP A 620 28.92 3.90 15.22
C ASP A 620 28.74 3.61 16.71
N MET A 621 27.50 3.45 17.17
CA MET A 621 27.18 2.99 18.54
C MET A 621 27.34 1.47 18.69
N TYR A 622 27.45 0.72 17.59
CA TYR A 622 27.51 -0.74 17.58
C TYR A 622 28.75 -1.27 16.83
N PRO A 623 29.97 -0.93 17.28
CA PRO A 623 31.21 -1.22 16.53
C PRO A 623 31.55 -2.70 16.42
N ASN A 624 30.95 -3.55 17.26
CA ASN A 624 31.21 -4.99 17.31
C ASN A 624 30.30 -5.82 16.38
N GLY A 625 29.47 -5.17 15.55
CA GLY A 625 28.60 -5.80 14.55
C GLY A 625 27.25 -6.26 15.10
N GLY A 626 26.40 -6.80 14.21
CA GLY A 626 25.05 -7.31 14.51
C GLY A 626 23.91 -6.38 14.09
N GLY A 627 24.18 -5.07 13.91
CA GLY A 627 23.14 -4.09 13.60
C GLY A 627 22.90 -3.78 12.12
N LEU A 628 22.05 -2.78 11.90
CA LEU A 628 21.66 -2.28 10.58
C LEU A 628 22.83 -1.61 9.84
N PRO A 629 22.79 -1.53 8.49
CA PRO A 629 23.83 -0.84 7.73
C PRO A 629 23.82 0.68 7.98
N LYS A 630 24.96 1.34 7.71
CA LYS A 630 25.15 2.81 7.79
C LYS A 630 24.09 3.63 7.05
N TYR A 631 23.37 3.02 6.11
CA TYR A 631 22.25 3.64 5.42
C TYR A 631 21.19 4.18 6.39
N TYR A 632 20.97 3.52 7.52
CA TYR A 632 19.98 3.93 8.53
C TYR A 632 20.51 4.91 9.58
N ASP A 633 21.76 5.35 9.49
CA ASP A 633 22.33 6.30 10.44
C ASP A 633 21.50 7.59 10.48
N GLY A 634 21.02 7.97 11.66
CA GLY A 634 20.19 9.15 11.89
C GLY A 634 18.72 9.02 11.46
N LYS A 635 18.30 7.89 10.89
CA LYS A 635 16.90 7.66 10.53
C LYS A 635 16.09 7.24 11.76
N VAL A 636 14.84 7.69 11.81
CA VAL A 636 13.85 7.29 12.82
C VAL A 636 13.05 6.12 12.26
N ILE A 637 12.97 5.01 12.99
CA ILE A 637 12.09 3.91 12.61
C ILE A 637 10.73 4.14 13.24
N ILE A 638 9.70 4.23 12.41
CA ILE A 638 8.30 4.37 12.83
C ILE A 638 7.51 3.14 12.41
N TYR A 639 6.43 2.84 13.12
CA TYR A 639 5.59 1.69 12.84
C TYR A 639 4.14 1.96 13.19
N ASP A 640 3.23 1.20 12.59
CA ASP A 640 1.80 1.27 12.89
C ASP A 640 1.29 -0.09 13.33
N TRP A 641 0.72 -0.13 14.53
CA TRP A 641 0.24 -1.35 15.16
C TRP A 641 -0.99 -1.95 14.46
N MET A 642 -1.85 -1.12 13.85
CA MET A 642 -3.04 -1.57 13.13
C MET A 642 -2.71 -2.05 11.72
N ARG A 643 -1.86 -1.29 11.00
CA ARG A 643 -1.56 -1.52 9.58
C ARG A 643 -0.39 -2.47 9.35
N GLY A 644 0.39 -2.77 10.40
CA GLY A 644 1.44 -3.78 10.33
C GLY A 644 2.62 -3.41 9.43
N TRP A 645 2.92 -2.11 9.28
CA TRP A 645 4.10 -1.66 8.55
C TRP A 645 5.16 -1.07 9.48
N MET A 646 6.42 -1.15 9.04
CA MET A 646 7.55 -0.42 9.59
C MET A 646 8.16 0.45 8.48
N LYS A 647 8.59 1.67 8.83
CA LYS A 647 9.16 2.63 7.87
C LYS A 647 10.34 3.37 8.50
N ALA A 648 11.33 3.69 7.66
CA ALA A 648 12.44 4.55 8.04
C ALA A 648 12.15 5.98 7.56
N VAL A 649 12.25 6.95 8.47
CA VAL A 649 12.06 8.37 8.16
C VAL A 649 13.40 9.08 8.20
N THR A 650 13.70 9.77 7.11
CA THR A 650 14.81 10.71 7.02
C THR A 650 14.28 12.11 7.29
N LEU A 651 14.88 12.80 8.25
CA LEU A 651 14.59 14.20 8.56
C LEU A 651 15.77 15.08 8.12
N PHE A 652 15.49 16.33 7.78
CA PHE A 652 16.53 17.33 7.61
C PHE A 652 17.17 17.69 8.95
N GLU A 653 18.30 18.40 8.88
CA GLU A 653 19.03 18.86 10.07
C GLU A 653 18.16 19.75 10.97
N ASP A 654 17.16 20.46 10.44
CA ASP A 654 16.22 21.29 11.20
C ASP A 654 15.04 20.49 11.82
N GLY A 655 14.88 19.22 11.46
CA GLY A 655 13.81 18.33 11.93
C GLY A 655 12.61 18.23 11.01
N THR A 656 12.59 18.99 9.92
CA THR A 656 11.53 18.87 8.92
C THR A 656 11.64 17.56 8.14
N PHE A 657 10.49 17.06 7.71
CA PHE A 657 10.39 15.83 6.93
C PHE A 657 11.18 15.93 5.62
N ASN A 658 12.04 14.95 5.33
CA ASN A 658 12.65 14.79 4.01
C ASN A 658 11.95 13.66 3.24
N LYS A 659 12.09 12.42 3.69
CA LYS A 659 11.51 11.26 3.00
C LYS A 659 11.20 10.10 3.94
N MET A 660 10.30 9.23 3.52
CA MET A 660 9.88 8.02 4.23
C MET A 660 9.93 6.83 3.29
N GLU A 661 10.50 5.74 3.75
CA GLU A 661 10.67 4.52 2.97
C GLU A 661 10.26 3.28 3.79
N PRO A 662 9.82 2.20 3.14
CA PRO A 662 9.61 0.92 3.81
C PRO A 662 10.89 0.43 4.52
N PHE A 663 10.75 -0.09 5.73
CA PHE A 663 11.83 -0.71 6.48
C PHE A 663 11.56 -2.20 6.65
N ALA A 664 12.45 -3.04 6.11
CA ALA A 664 12.34 -4.50 6.18
C ALA A 664 10.93 -5.03 5.83
N SER A 665 10.29 -4.49 4.79
CA SER A 665 8.85 -4.70 4.57
C SER A 665 8.43 -6.09 4.10
N ASP A 666 9.37 -7.01 3.87
CA ASP A 666 9.10 -8.44 3.65
C ASP A 666 8.92 -9.18 4.99
N ILE A 667 9.25 -8.54 6.12
CA ILE A 667 9.01 -9.08 7.45
C ILE A 667 7.56 -8.82 7.84
N GLU A 668 6.80 -9.91 7.99
CA GLU A 668 5.47 -9.86 8.57
C GLU A 668 5.53 -9.61 10.09
N VAL A 669 4.71 -8.65 10.55
CA VAL A 669 4.55 -8.31 11.95
C VAL A 669 3.09 -8.45 12.39
N ASN A 670 2.88 -8.96 13.60
CA ASN A 670 1.56 -9.19 14.20
C ASN A 670 1.32 -8.20 15.33
N ASN A 671 0.79 -7.02 14.96
CA ASN A 671 0.40 -5.99 15.92
C ASN A 671 1.58 -5.61 16.83
N LEU A 672 2.64 -5.10 16.19
CA LEU A 672 3.90 -4.72 16.82
C LEU A 672 3.67 -3.65 17.90
N ILE A 673 3.85 -4.02 19.17
CA ILE A 673 3.51 -3.18 20.33
C ILE A 673 4.72 -2.42 20.86
N ASP A 674 5.93 -2.93 20.63
CA ASP A 674 7.16 -2.30 21.08
C ASP A 674 8.37 -2.69 20.20
N VAL A 675 9.31 -1.76 20.07
CA VAL A 675 10.54 -1.89 19.28
C VAL A 675 11.69 -1.23 20.02
N GLU A 676 12.75 -1.98 20.29
CA GLU A 676 13.94 -1.47 21.00
C GLU A 676 15.23 -2.00 20.37
N MET A 677 16.31 -1.21 20.47
CA MET A 677 17.64 -1.63 20.03
C MET A 677 18.32 -2.45 21.12
N GLY A 678 18.81 -3.64 20.76
CA GLY A 678 19.70 -4.44 21.59
C GLY A 678 21.10 -3.83 21.70
N PRO A 679 21.92 -4.26 22.68
CA PRO A 679 23.30 -3.80 22.86
C PRO A 679 24.25 -4.18 21.70
N ASP A 680 23.82 -5.08 20.83
CA ASP A 680 24.47 -5.52 19.59
C ASP A 680 23.98 -4.76 18.33
N GLY A 681 23.07 -3.81 18.51
CA GLY A 681 22.50 -3.04 17.41
C GLY A 681 21.44 -3.78 16.60
N ARG A 682 21.00 -4.97 17.02
CA ARG A 682 19.81 -5.62 16.45
C ARG A 682 18.55 -4.94 16.94
N MET A 683 17.53 -4.92 16.09
CA MET A 683 16.23 -4.36 16.44
C MET A 683 15.32 -5.48 16.95
N TYR A 684 14.95 -5.42 18.22
CA TYR A 684 14.02 -6.37 18.83
C TYR A 684 12.59 -5.91 18.59
N LEU A 685 11.70 -6.88 18.38
CA LEU A 685 10.29 -6.70 18.04
C LEU A 685 9.45 -7.44 19.08
N LEU A 686 8.55 -6.73 19.75
CA LEU A 686 7.54 -7.31 20.62
C LEU A 686 6.17 -7.22 19.95
N GLU A 687 5.53 -8.36 19.78
CA GLU A 687 4.28 -8.50 19.05
C GLU A 687 3.15 -8.87 20.00
N TYR A 688 2.10 -8.06 20.00
CA TYR A 688 0.91 -8.27 20.84
C TYR A 688 0.06 -9.44 20.32
N GLY A 689 0.10 -9.70 19.01
CA GLY A 689 -0.76 -10.68 18.35
C GLY A 689 -2.14 -10.12 18.01
N SER A 690 -2.95 -10.88 17.30
CA SER A 690 -4.12 -10.31 16.62
C SER A 690 -5.42 -10.32 17.44
N GLY A 691 -5.40 -10.70 18.72
CA GLY A 691 -6.57 -10.75 19.59
C GLY A 691 -6.48 -9.81 20.78
N TRP A 692 -7.48 -8.96 20.99
CA TRP A 692 -7.49 -8.01 22.10
C TRP A 692 -7.83 -8.69 23.43
N PHE A 693 -7.21 -8.24 24.52
CA PHE A 693 -7.51 -8.67 25.89
C PHE A 693 -7.38 -10.18 26.17
N ARG A 694 -6.57 -10.89 25.38
CA ARG A 694 -6.40 -12.36 25.43
C ARG A 694 -5.01 -12.78 25.01
N GLN A 695 -4.58 -13.98 25.43
CA GLN A 695 -3.41 -14.64 24.86
C GLN A 695 -3.58 -14.95 23.38
N ASN A 696 -2.50 -14.72 22.65
CA ASN A 696 -2.47 -14.81 21.20
C ASN A 696 -1.40 -15.80 20.74
N GLU A 697 -1.79 -16.74 19.87
CA GLU A 697 -0.88 -17.72 19.26
C GLU A 697 0.16 -17.05 18.35
N ASP A 698 -0.14 -15.86 17.84
CA ASP A 698 0.72 -15.05 16.99
C ASP A 698 1.40 -13.89 17.73
N SER A 699 1.26 -13.82 19.06
CA SER A 699 2.13 -12.96 19.87
C SER A 699 3.56 -13.48 19.84
N GLY A 700 4.56 -12.62 20.01
CA GLY A 700 5.94 -13.08 19.91
C GLY A 700 6.99 -12.05 20.29
N LEU A 701 8.18 -12.57 20.55
CA LEU A 701 9.41 -11.79 20.66
C LEU A 701 10.33 -12.25 19.53
N SER A 702 10.87 -11.30 18.78
CA SER A 702 11.82 -11.58 17.70
C SER A 702 12.84 -10.46 17.60
N TYR A 703 13.84 -10.63 16.74
CA TYR A 703 14.68 -9.52 16.30
C TYR A 703 14.88 -9.55 14.79
N ILE A 704 15.25 -8.40 14.22
CA ILE A 704 15.63 -8.27 12.81
C ILE A 704 17.13 -8.54 12.67
N GLU A 705 17.46 -9.55 11.87
CA GLU A 705 18.81 -9.85 11.42
C GLU A 705 19.06 -9.17 10.08
N TYR A 706 20.21 -8.51 9.91
CA TYR A 706 20.64 -7.95 8.64
C TYR A 706 21.80 -8.76 8.06
N ASN A 707 21.58 -9.40 6.92
CA ASN A 707 22.64 -10.08 6.17
C ASN A 707 23.38 -9.10 5.25
N GLY A 708 24.45 -8.49 5.78
CA GLY A 708 25.40 -7.69 5.01
C GLY A 708 26.43 -8.51 4.22
N GLY A 709 26.42 -9.84 4.36
CA GLY A 709 27.34 -10.76 3.72
C GLY A 709 26.84 -11.29 2.36
N ASN A 710 27.42 -12.41 1.96
CA ASN A 710 27.00 -13.17 0.78
C ASN A 710 25.64 -13.86 1.05
N ARG A 711 24.79 -13.95 0.02
CA ARG A 711 23.45 -14.55 0.15
C ARG A 711 23.34 -15.80 -0.71
N PRO A 712 22.57 -16.83 -0.28
CA PRO A 712 22.23 -17.94 -1.15
C PRO A 712 21.57 -17.46 -2.46
N PRO A 713 21.81 -18.16 -3.58
CA PRO A 713 21.09 -17.90 -4.82
C PRO A 713 19.56 -17.98 -4.67
N LEU A 714 18.84 -17.25 -5.53
CA LEU A 714 17.38 -17.38 -5.67
C LEU A 714 17.03 -18.42 -6.71
N ILE A 715 16.05 -19.27 -6.41
CA ILE A 715 15.44 -20.20 -7.37
C ILE A 715 14.00 -19.73 -7.60
N ASP A 716 13.73 -19.25 -8.80
CA ASP A 716 12.40 -18.78 -9.21
C ASP A 716 11.50 -19.94 -9.62
N ASN A 717 12.05 -20.95 -10.33
CA ASN A 717 11.27 -22.10 -10.78
C ASN A 717 12.14 -23.32 -11.11
N LEU A 718 11.56 -24.51 -10.96
CA LEU A 718 12.08 -25.77 -11.51
C LEU A 718 11.04 -26.36 -12.46
N ILE A 719 11.37 -26.43 -13.75
CA ILE A 719 10.49 -26.89 -14.82
C ILE A 719 10.96 -28.25 -15.28
N VAL A 720 10.05 -29.23 -15.31
CA VAL A 720 10.27 -30.56 -15.90
C VAL A 720 9.22 -30.77 -17.00
N ASP A 721 9.66 -31.04 -18.22
CA ASP A 721 8.78 -31.17 -19.40
C ASP A 721 7.81 -32.37 -19.32
N HIS A 722 8.26 -33.48 -18.72
CA HIS A 722 7.49 -34.70 -18.53
C HIS A 722 7.62 -35.18 -17.08
N THR A 723 6.50 -35.19 -16.35
CA THR A 723 6.46 -35.69 -14.96
C THR A 723 5.97 -37.13 -14.85
N SER A 724 5.56 -37.75 -15.96
CA SER A 724 5.21 -39.16 -16.01
C SER A 724 5.28 -39.75 -17.42
N GLY A 725 5.37 -41.07 -17.54
CA GLY A 725 5.33 -41.78 -18.82
C GLY A 725 6.01 -43.15 -18.80
N LYS A 726 5.89 -43.87 -19.92
CA LYS A 726 6.50 -45.19 -20.12
C LYS A 726 8.01 -45.20 -20.05
N LEU A 727 8.56 -46.36 -19.68
CA LEU A 727 9.99 -46.62 -19.79
C LEU A 727 10.39 -46.88 -21.26
N PRO A 728 11.55 -46.37 -21.70
CA PRO A 728 12.39 -45.39 -20.99
C PRO A 728 11.76 -43.99 -21.02
N LEU A 729 11.63 -43.35 -19.85
CA LEU A 729 11.08 -41.99 -19.75
C LEU A 729 12.22 -40.99 -19.84
N SER A 730 12.23 -40.16 -20.88
CA SER A 730 13.19 -39.05 -21.00
C SER A 730 12.57 -37.75 -20.53
N ILE A 731 13.30 -37.03 -19.69
CA ILE A 731 12.91 -35.70 -19.18
C ILE A 731 13.97 -34.67 -19.52
N ASN A 732 13.54 -33.43 -19.71
CA ASN A 732 14.37 -32.23 -19.66
C ASN A 732 13.93 -31.39 -18.46
N ALA A 733 14.86 -31.18 -17.53
CA ALA A 733 14.67 -30.30 -16.39
C ALA A 733 15.45 -29.00 -16.60
N LYS A 734 14.81 -27.86 -16.33
CA LYS A 734 15.38 -26.52 -16.40
C LYS A 734 15.08 -25.78 -15.11
N VAL A 735 16.06 -25.11 -14.54
CA VAL A 735 15.90 -24.23 -13.39
C VAL A 735 16.06 -22.79 -13.81
N GLU A 736 15.23 -21.92 -13.25
CA GLU A 736 15.37 -20.49 -13.36
C GLU A 736 15.86 -19.99 -12.01
N ALA A 737 17.11 -19.54 -11.97
CA ALA A 737 17.78 -19.13 -10.74
C ALA A 737 18.74 -17.97 -11.03
N ARG A 738 19.01 -17.16 -10.01
CA ARG A 738 19.94 -16.03 -10.08
C ARG A 738 20.68 -15.85 -8.77
N ASP A 739 21.95 -15.46 -8.87
CA ASP A 739 22.69 -14.95 -7.73
C ASP A 739 22.37 -13.46 -7.52
N ARG A 740 22.18 -13.04 -6.28
CA ARG A 740 21.75 -11.68 -5.95
C ARG A 740 22.88 -10.67 -6.02
N GLU A 741 24.13 -11.13 -5.91
CA GLU A 741 25.35 -10.35 -6.07
C GLU A 741 25.92 -10.47 -7.50
N ASN A 742 25.19 -11.12 -8.41
CA ASN A 742 25.63 -11.47 -9.76
C ASN A 742 26.93 -12.31 -9.79
N ASN A 743 27.20 -13.10 -8.75
CA ASN A 743 28.27 -14.09 -8.74
C ASN A 743 27.94 -15.25 -9.70
N SER A 744 28.95 -16.03 -10.09
CA SER A 744 28.72 -17.26 -10.85
C SER A 744 28.10 -18.34 -9.98
N VAL A 745 27.16 -19.12 -10.54
CA VAL A 745 26.48 -20.22 -9.85
C VAL A 745 26.74 -21.57 -10.51
N THR A 746 26.67 -22.63 -9.71
CA THR A 746 26.77 -24.02 -10.11
C THR A 746 25.49 -24.76 -9.70
N TYR A 747 25.03 -25.68 -10.54
CA TYR A 747 23.78 -26.41 -10.39
C TYR A 747 24.05 -27.88 -10.05
N ILE A 748 23.61 -28.33 -8.89
CA ILE A 748 23.73 -29.72 -8.43
C ILE A 748 22.34 -30.36 -8.53
N TRP A 749 22.13 -31.13 -9.58
CA TRP A 749 20.87 -31.82 -9.86
C TRP A 749 20.79 -33.13 -9.09
N ASP A 750 19.73 -33.32 -8.30
CA ASP A 750 19.35 -34.60 -7.71
C ASP A 750 18.19 -35.18 -8.53
N LEU A 751 18.42 -36.34 -9.14
CA LEU A 751 17.46 -36.98 -10.04
C LEU A 751 16.60 -38.02 -9.30
N GLY A 752 16.66 -38.09 -7.98
CA GLY A 752 15.82 -38.97 -7.16
C GLY A 752 16.17 -40.46 -7.23
N ASN A 753 17.17 -40.86 -8.02
CA ASN A 753 17.69 -42.22 -8.14
C ASN A 753 18.96 -42.47 -7.30
N GLY A 754 19.36 -41.49 -6.48
CA GLY A 754 20.61 -41.49 -5.71
C GLY A 754 21.82 -40.95 -6.47
N GLU A 755 21.67 -40.56 -7.73
CA GLU A 755 22.70 -39.85 -8.49
C GLU A 755 22.56 -38.33 -8.31
N GLN A 756 23.68 -37.66 -8.07
CA GLN A 756 23.78 -36.20 -8.11
C GLN A 756 24.71 -35.78 -9.24
N MET A 757 24.30 -34.77 -10.00
CA MET A 757 25.03 -34.27 -11.17
C MET A 757 25.28 -32.78 -11.07
N GLU A 758 26.56 -32.40 -11.06
CA GLU A 758 27.00 -31.00 -11.06
C GLU A 758 27.13 -30.45 -12.49
N LYS A 759 26.54 -29.29 -12.77
CA LYS A 759 26.50 -28.61 -14.08
C LYS A 759 26.69 -27.11 -13.93
N GLN A 760 27.17 -26.47 -15.01
CA GLN A 760 27.26 -25.01 -15.12
C GLN A 760 26.03 -24.43 -15.85
N GLU A 761 25.36 -25.26 -16.65
CA GLU A 761 24.14 -24.89 -17.34
C GLU A 761 22.91 -25.08 -16.44
N PRO A 762 21.91 -24.19 -16.52
CA PRO A 762 20.67 -24.27 -15.74
C PRO A 762 19.68 -25.32 -16.26
N GLN A 763 20.16 -26.36 -16.96
CA GLN A 763 19.32 -27.40 -17.53
C GLN A 763 20.03 -28.74 -17.64
N ILE A 764 19.27 -29.84 -17.57
CA ILE A 764 19.76 -31.21 -17.72
C ILE A 764 18.72 -32.07 -18.43
N SER A 765 19.20 -33.08 -19.17
CA SER A 765 18.38 -34.14 -19.73
C SER A 765 18.74 -35.46 -19.05
N HIS A 766 17.73 -36.25 -18.66
CA HIS A 766 17.93 -37.58 -18.07
C HIS A 766 16.90 -38.58 -18.59
N THR A 767 17.26 -39.87 -18.58
CA THR A 767 16.39 -40.96 -19.04
C THR A 767 16.28 -42.04 -17.96
N TYR A 768 15.09 -42.22 -17.39
CA TYR A 768 14.80 -43.28 -16.44
C TYR A 768 14.48 -44.58 -17.18
N SER A 769 15.21 -45.65 -16.83
CA SER A 769 15.05 -46.99 -17.42
C SER A 769 14.38 -47.99 -16.47
N GLU A 770 14.18 -47.62 -15.21
CA GLU A 770 13.54 -48.44 -14.18
C GLU A 770 12.27 -47.76 -13.67
N ALA A 771 11.24 -48.55 -13.37
CA ALA A 771 9.98 -48.04 -12.88
C ALA A 771 10.14 -47.50 -11.46
N GLY A 772 9.56 -46.34 -11.18
CA GLY A 772 9.70 -45.70 -9.87
C GLY A 772 9.18 -44.28 -9.83
N GLU A 773 9.01 -43.79 -8.60
CA GLU A 773 8.81 -42.37 -8.31
C GLU A 773 10.17 -41.72 -7.99
N TYR A 774 10.57 -40.76 -8.81
CA TYR A 774 11.84 -40.04 -8.70
C TYR A 774 11.59 -38.60 -8.28
N LYS A 775 12.17 -38.20 -7.15
CA LYS A 775 12.07 -36.85 -6.60
C LYS A 775 13.17 -35.96 -7.17
N VAL A 776 12.86 -35.25 -8.25
CA VAL A 776 13.82 -34.37 -8.93
C VAL A 776 13.90 -33.03 -8.20
N SER A 777 15.11 -32.58 -7.92
CA SER A 777 15.38 -31.25 -7.36
C SER A 777 16.75 -30.73 -7.81
N VAL A 778 17.01 -29.45 -7.57
CA VAL A 778 18.31 -28.85 -7.85
C VAL A 778 18.76 -27.98 -6.70
N GLU A 779 20.02 -28.10 -6.33
CA GLU A 779 20.71 -27.18 -5.44
C GLU A 779 21.54 -26.21 -6.28
N VAL A 780 21.29 -24.90 -6.13
CA VAL A 780 22.03 -23.84 -6.79
C VAL A 780 23.01 -23.26 -5.80
N LYS A 781 24.30 -23.29 -6.13
CA LYS A 781 25.40 -22.88 -5.25
C LYS A 781 26.22 -21.78 -5.89
N ASP A 782 26.53 -20.72 -5.15
CA ASP A 782 27.41 -19.66 -5.63
C ASP A 782 28.90 -19.96 -5.43
N ASP A 783 29.76 -19.09 -5.95
CA ASP A 783 31.21 -19.20 -5.86
C ASP A 783 31.80 -18.89 -4.47
N LYS A 784 30.99 -18.39 -3.53
CA LYS A 784 31.35 -18.10 -2.14
C LYS A 784 30.86 -19.18 -1.17
N GLY A 785 30.12 -20.16 -1.66
CA GLY A 785 29.77 -21.40 -0.97
C GLY A 785 28.34 -21.47 -0.44
N GLU A 786 27.53 -20.41 -0.58
CA GLU A 786 26.12 -20.43 -0.17
C GLU A 786 25.27 -21.16 -1.23
N SER A 787 24.20 -21.82 -0.79
CA SER A 787 23.33 -22.57 -1.70
C SER A 787 21.86 -22.53 -1.32
N ALA A 788 21.00 -22.65 -2.32
CA ALA A 788 19.56 -22.81 -2.17
C ALA A 788 19.09 -24.08 -2.88
N LYS A 789 18.03 -24.71 -2.37
CA LYS A 789 17.41 -25.90 -2.99
C LYS A 789 16.04 -25.57 -3.54
N SER A 790 15.74 -26.10 -4.71
CA SER A 790 14.41 -25.98 -5.31
C SER A 790 13.38 -26.77 -4.53
N GLU A 791 12.11 -26.45 -4.77
CA GLU A 791 11.02 -27.40 -4.51
C GLU A 791 11.25 -28.72 -5.29
N VAL A 792 10.65 -29.80 -4.79
CA VAL A 792 10.80 -31.14 -5.36
C VAL A 792 9.71 -31.39 -6.40
N VAL A 793 10.10 -31.82 -7.61
CA VAL A 793 9.18 -32.28 -8.66
C VAL A 793 9.19 -33.81 -8.70
N SER A 794 8.02 -34.42 -8.48
CA SER A 794 7.87 -35.88 -8.58
C SER A 794 7.73 -36.31 -10.04
N VAL A 795 8.61 -37.21 -10.48
CA VAL A 795 8.62 -37.81 -11.82
C VAL A 795 8.33 -39.29 -11.69
N VAL A 796 7.23 -39.76 -12.27
CA VAL A 796 6.81 -41.16 -12.22
C VAL A 796 7.20 -41.86 -13.52
N ALA A 797 8.29 -42.63 -13.50
CA ALA A 797 8.70 -43.40 -14.67
C ALA A 797 8.08 -44.80 -14.63
N GLY A 798 7.53 -45.25 -15.75
CA GLY A 798 6.86 -46.56 -15.87
C GLY A 798 5.35 -46.55 -15.67
N ASN A 799 4.76 -45.39 -15.36
CA ASN A 799 3.32 -45.15 -15.39
C ASN A 799 3.05 -43.80 -16.08
N SER A 800 2.08 -43.74 -16.97
CA SER A 800 1.69 -42.61 -17.80
C SER A 800 0.40 -42.01 -17.25
N ARG A 801 0.29 -40.68 -17.21
CA ARG A 801 -0.96 -40.07 -16.76
C ARG A 801 -2.08 -40.41 -17.76
N PRO A 802 -3.22 -40.95 -17.32
CA PRO A 802 -4.30 -41.31 -18.23
C PRO A 802 -4.92 -40.05 -18.86
N GLU A 803 -5.33 -40.17 -20.12
CA GLU A 803 -6.02 -39.11 -20.84
C GLU A 803 -7.53 -39.28 -20.70
N VAL A 804 -8.20 -38.28 -20.12
CA VAL A 804 -9.67 -38.24 -20.02
C VAL A 804 -10.23 -37.35 -21.12
N ALA A 805 -11.27 -37.83 -21.79
CA ALA A 805 -12.04 -37.08 -22.77
C ALA A 805 -13.52 -37.07 -22.40
N ILE A 806 -14.17 -35.93 -22.64
CA ILE A 806 -15.61 -35.75 -22.46
C ILE A 806 -16.20 -35.43 -23.84
N ASP A 807 -16.99 -36.36 -24.36
CA ASP A 807 -17.70 -36.22 -25.61
C ASP A 807 -19.15 -35.79 -25.35
N LEU A 808 -19.56 -34.66 -25.91
CA LEU A 808 -20.96 -34.23 -25.88
C LEU A 808 -21.70 -34.80 -27.12
N LYS A 809 -22.72 -35.64 -26.93
CA LYS A 809 -23.49 -36.28 -28.01
C LYS A 809 -24.89 -35.67 -28.13
N GLY A 810 -25.33 -35.39 -29.36
CA GLY A 810 -26.73 -35.10 -29.69
C GLY A 810 -27.32 -33.76 -29.21
N GLY A 811 -26.56 -32.92 -28.51
CA GLY A 811 -26.95 -31.58 -28.05
C GLY A 811 -26.35 -30.44 -28.88
N ASN A 812 -26.75 -29.21 -28.55
CA ASN A 812 -26.16 -28.00 -29.13
C ASN A 812 -24.73 -27.81 -28.59
N SER A 813 -23.76 -27.69 -29.50
CA SER A 813 -22.33 -27.58 -29.15
C SER A 813 -21.86 -26.15 -28.84
N SER A 814 -22.68 -25.14 -29.12
CA SER A 814 -22.34 -23.73 -28.87
C SER A 814 -22.84 -23.25 -27.51
N PHE A 815 -23.97 -23.77 -27.03
CA PHE A 815 -24.57 -23.41 -25.73
C PHE A 815 -25.56 -24.48 -25.25
N PHE A 816 -25.88 -24.50 -23.96
CA PHE A 816 -26.97 -25.32 -23.44
C PHE A 816 -28.31 -24.58 -23.55
N LEU A 817 -29.36 -25.29 -23.97
CA LEU A 817 -30.73 -24.79 -24.04
C LEU A 817 -31.51 -25.27 -22.81
N GLN A 818 -32.21 -24.36 -22.13
CA GLN A 818 -33.02 -24.74 -20.97
C GLN A 818 -34.09 -25.77 -21.36
N GLY A 819 -34.16 -26.87 -20.63
CA GLY A 819 -35.09 -27.98 -20.88
C GLY A 819 -34.72 -28.89 -22.06
N VAL A 820 -33.61 -28.63 -22.76
CA VAL A 820 -33.03 -29.56 -23.73
C VAL A 820 -31.89 -30.32 -23.05
N PRO A 821 -31.98 -31.65 -22.93
CA PRO A 821 -30.94 -32.41 -22.29
C PRO A 821 -29.63 -32.43 -23.09
N VAL A 822 -28.49 -32.34 -22.40
CA VAL A 822 -27.13 -32.52 -22.95
C VAL A 822 -26.70 -33.95 -22.65
N SER A 823 -26.50 -34.77 -23.68
CA SER A 823 -25.93 -36.11 -23.47
C SER A 823 -24.42 -36.02 -23.50
N TYR A 824 -23.76 -36.71 -22.57
CA TYR A 824 -22.31 -36.78 -22.49
C TYR A 824 -21.85 -38.23 -22.34
N GLU A 825 -20.61 -38.46 -22.77
CA GLU A 825 -19.90 -39.72 -22.66
C GLU A 825 -18.45 -39.41 -22.27
N VAL A 826 -18.02 -39.93 -21.13
CA VAL A 826 -16.62 -39.85 -20.70
C VAL A 826 -15.90 -41.07 -21.25
N SER A 827 -14.76 -40.84 -21.89
CA SER A 827 -13.84 -41.89 -22.30
C SER A 827 -12.48 -41.65 -21.66
N VAL A 828 -11.83 -42.74 -21.31
CA VAL A 828 -10.49 -42.73 -20.71
C VAL A 828 -9.59 -43.54 -21.62
N ASN A 829 -8.46 -42.94 -21.99
CA ASN A 829 -7.38 -43.62 -22.67
C ASN A 829 -6.18 -43.67 -21.72
N ASP A 830 -5.88 -44.87 -21.24
CA ASP A 830 -4.64 -45.12 -20.53
C ASP A 830 -3.55 -45.51 -21.54
N ALA A 831 -2.54 -44.66 -21.66
CA ALA A 831 -1.45 -44.88 -22.61
C ALA A 831 -0.70 -46.19 -22.31
N ASP A 832 -0.74 -46.70 -21.07
CA ASP A 832 -0.06 -47.92 -20.64
C ASP A 832 -0.75 -49.20 -21.08
N GLY A 833 -2.02 -49.11 -21.47
CA GLY A 833 -2.80 -50.23 -22.01
C GLY A 833 -3.45 -51.09 -20.92
N ASP A 834 -3.50 -50.59 -19.68
CA ASP A 834 -4.19 -51.24 -18.57
C ASP A 834 -5.72 -51.22 -18.77
N PRO A 835 -6.44 -52.24 -18.27
CA PRO A 835 -7.90 -52.22 -18.27
C PRO A 835 -8.44 -51.06 -17.43
N ILE A 836 -9.30 -50.23 -18.01
CA ILE A 836 -9.93 -49.10 -17.32
C ILE A 836 -10.92 -49.61 -16.27
N ASP A 837 -10.72 -49.24 -15.00
CA ASP A 837 -11.69 -49.47 -13.93
C ASP A 837 -12.71 -48.32 -13.87
N GLU A 838 -13.92 -48.58 -14.36
CA GLU A 838 -15.02 -47.61 -14.36
C GLU A 838 -15.36 -47.06 -12.97
N SER A 839 -15.04 -47.76 -11.88
CA SER A 839 -15.29 -47.28 -10.52
C SER A 839 -14.34 -46.14 -10.08
N ASN A 840 -13.23 -45.94 -10.80
CA ASN A 840 -12.27 -44.85 -10.54
C ASN A 840 -12.54 -43.60 -11.40
N ILE A 841 -13.62 -43.59 -12.17
CA ILE A 841 -14.04 -42.42 -12.95
C ILE A 841 -14.97 -41.56 -12.08
N PHE A 842 -14.58 -40.31 -11.84
CA PHE A 842 -15.39 -39.32 -11.15
C PHE A 842 -15.87 -38.25 -12.14
N VAL A 843 -17.18 -37.97 -12.15
CA VAL A 843 -17.82 -36.99 -13.04
C VAL A 843 -18.67 -36.03 -12.21
N SER A 844 -18.50 -34.73 -12.40
CA SER A 844 -19.31 -33.69 -11.76
C SER A 844 -19.82 -32.65 -12.76
N VAL A 845 -20.92 -32.00 -12.42
CA VAL A 845 -21.44 -30.86 -13.19
C VAL A 845 -21.62 -29.65 -12.29
N ASP A 846 -21.01 -28.54 -12.68
CA ASP A 846 -21.04 -27.28 -11.97
C ASP A 846 -21.69 -26.19 -12.83
N TYR A 847 -22.27 -25.17 -12.19
CA TYR A 847 -22.87 -24.02 -12.88
C TYR A 847 -22.22 -22.73 -12.40
N MET A 848 -21.63 -21.97 -13.33
CA MET A 848 -20.81 -20.77 -13.07
C MET A 848 -21.40 -19.52 -13.77
N GLU A 849 -21.05 -18.32 -13.31
CA GLU A 849 -21.57 -17.05 -13.87
C GLU A 849 -20.88 -16.69 -15.20
N SER A 850 -19.59 -17.02 -15.39
CA SER A 850 -18.83 -16.67 -16.61
C SER A 850 -17.72 -17.67 -17.00
N LEU A 851 -17.20 -17.57 -18.24
CA LEU A 851 -16.04 -18.36 -18.69
C LEU A 851 -14.73 -17.92 -18.03
N ASP A 852 -14.63 -16.68 -17.55
CA ASP A 852 -13.44 -16.22 -16.84
C ASP A 852 -13.30 -16.93 -15.48
N GLU A 853 -14.41 -17.21 -14.80
CA GLU A 853 -14.42 -18.07 -13.61
C GLU A 853 -13.98 -19.51 -13.94
N VAL A 854 -14.36 -20.04 -15.11
CA VAL A 854 -13.92 -21.37 -15.59
C VAL A 854 -12.41 -21.38 -15.85
N ASN A 855 -11.88 -20.36 -16.52
CA ASN A 855 -10.45 -20.25 -16.84
C ASN A 855 -9.58 -19.98 -15.60
N MET A 856 -10.08 -19.22 -14.63
CA MET A 856 -9.44 -19.04 -13.33
C MET A 856 -9.45 -20.34 -12.50
N SER A 857 -10.54 -21.12 -12.56
CA SER A 857 -10.63 -22.46 -11.97
C SER A 857 -9.66 -23.46 -12.63
N LEU A 858 -9.51 -23.41 -13.96
CA LEU A 858 -8.62 -24.31 -14.72
C LEU A 858 -7.13 -23.91 -14.66
N GLY A 859 -6.81 -22.62 -14.55
CA GLY A 859 -5.43 -22.12 -14.43
C GLY A 859 -4.82 -22.26 -13.04
N HIS A 860 -5.65 -22.48 -12.02
CA HIS A 860 -5.27 -22.55 -10.60
C HIS A 860 -6.05 -23.64 -9.84
N GLN A 861 -6.13 -24.87 -10.34
CA GLN A 861 -6.60 -26.01 -9.51
C GLN A 861 -5.57 -26.40 -8.43
N GLN A 862 -5.18 -25.43 -7.58
CA GLN A 862 -4.60 -25.65 -6.27
C GLN A 862 -5.16 -24.75 -5.15
N VAL A 863 -6.01 -23.75 -5.38
CA VAL A 863 -6.53 -22.93 -4.26
C VAL A 863 -7.99 -22.48 -4.48
N SER A 864 -8.91 -22.85 -3.57
CA SER A 864 -10.33 -22.46 -3.65
C SER A 864 -10.53 -20.99 -3.22
N ALA A 865 -11.61 -20.33 -3.70
CA ALA A 865 -11.95 -18.96 -3.31
C ALA A 865 -12.15 -18.76 -1.80
N ALA A 866 -12.53 -19.82 -1.07
CA ALA A 866 -12.59 -19.81 0.40
C ALA A 866 -11.18 -19.77 1.03
N VAL A 867 -10.17 -20.37 0.40
CA VAL A 867 -8.77 -20.29 0.82
C VAL A 867 -8.19 -18.92 0.49
N THR A 868 -8.50 -18.34 -0.68
CA THR A 868 -8.10 -16.97 -1.02
C THR A 868 -8.78 -15.94 -0.12
N GLY A 869 -10.08 -16.08 0.14
CA GLY A 869 -10.82 -15.23 1.07
C GLY A 869 -10.28 -15.32 2.50
N LYS A 870 -9.91 -16.53 2.95
CA LYS A 870 -9.22 -16.74 4.23
C LYS A 870 -7.86 -16.05 4.25
N ALA A 871 -7.03 -16.26 3.23
CA ALA A 871 -5.73 -15.60 3.09
C ALA A 871 -5.86 -14.08 3.11
N LEU A 872 -6.84 -13.50 2.41
CA LEU A 872 -7.13 -12.07 2.45
C LEU A 872 -7.55 -11.60 3.84
N THR A 873 -8.45 -12.31 4.54
CA THR A 873 -8.80 -11.94 5.92
C THR A 873 -7.63 -12.02 6.90
N GLN A 874 -6.65 -12.89 6.64
CA GLN A 874 -5.44 -13.08 7.44
C GLN A 874 -4.31 -12.10 7.08
N GLY A 875 -4.24 -11.68 5.80
CA GLY A 875 -3.27 -10.73 5.30
C GLY A 875 -3.67 -9.26 5.50
N MET A 876 -4.92 -8.99 5.88
CA MET A 876 -5.44 -7.65 6.16
C MET A 876 -5.59 -7.37 7.66
N ASP A 877 -5.83 -6.11 8.03
CA ASP A 877 -6.14 -5.68 9.41
C ASP A 877 -7.47 -6.26 9.94
N CYS A 878 -8.27 -6.91 9.09
CA CYS A 878 -9.43 -7.71 9.45
C CYS A 878 -9.15 -8.69 10.62
N LYS A 879 -8.00 -9.38 10.62
CA LYS A 879 -7.63 -10.38 11.65
C LYS A 879 -7.50 -9.81 13.06
N THR A 880 -7.23 -8.52 13.17
CA THR A 880 -7.05 -7.79 14.43
C THR A 880 -8.38 -7.63 15.17
N CYS A 881 -9.47 -7.52 14.42
CA CYS A 881 -10.81 -7.26 14.97
C CYS A 881 -11.75 -8.47 14.92
N HIS A 882 -11.51 -9.41 14.02
CA HIS A 882 -12.36 -10.58 13.78
C HIS A 882 -11.54 -11.87 13.81
N LYS A 883 -12.13 -12.96 14.31
CA LYS A 883 -11.58 -14.33 14.21
C LYS A 883 -12.58 -15.27 13.56
N GLU A 884 -12.13 -16.45 13.16
CA GLU A 884 -12.98 -17.46 12.52
C GLU A 884 -14.13 -17.90 13.45
N ALA A 885 -13.83 -18.30 14.69
CA ALA A 885 -14.81 -18.92 15.60
C ALA A 885 -14.97 -18.24 16.97
N GLU A 886 -14.11 -17.29 17.35
CA GLU A 886 -14.10 -16.65 18.67
C GLU A 886 -14.28 -15.13 18.58
N ALA A 887 -15.12 -14.53 19.45
CA ALA A 887 -15.29 -13.08 19.44
C ALA A 887 -14.00 -12.34 19.87
N SER A 888 -13.72 -11.20 19.23
CA SER A 888 -12.62 -10.27 19.59
C SER A 888 -13.25 -8.90 19.89
N ILE A 889 -12.66 -7.77 19.44
CA ILE A 889 -13.30 -6.44 19.51
C ILE A 889 -14.56 -6.37 18.61
N GLY A 890 -14.57 -7.13 17.51
CA GLY A 890 -15.72 -7.35 16.62
C GLY A 890 -16.27 -8.79 16.70
N PRO A 891 -17.41 -9.08 16.05
CA PRO A 891 -17.99 -10.44 16.03
C PRO A 891 -17.08 -11.43 15.26
N ASN A 892 -17.12 -12.72 15.60
CA ASN A 892 -16.41 -13.74 14.82
C ASN A 892 -17.10 -14.03 13.47
N TYR A 893 -16.33 -14.50 12.50
CA TYR A 893 -16.81 -14.79 11.14
C TYR A 893 -17.91 -15.85 11.14
N THR A 894 -17.83 -16.86 12.01
CA THR A 894 -18.86 -17.89 12.13
C THR A 894 -20.22 -17.30 12.56
N ASP A 895 -20.25 -16.34 13.49
CA ASP A 895 -21.47 -15.69 13.97
C ASP A 895 -22.02 -14.70 12.94
N VAL A 896 -21.14 -14.02 12.20
CA VAL A 896 -21.54 -13.22 11.02
C VAL A 896 -22.20 -14.13 9.98
N ALA A 897 -21.55 -15.24 9.62
CA ALA A 897 -22.07 -16.22 8.67
C ALA A 897 -23.44 -16.76 9.11
N LYS A 898 -23.57 -17.19 10.37
CA LYS A 898 -24.84 -17.69 10.93
C LYS A 898 -25.95 -16.62 10.92
N LYS A 899 -25.64 -15.36 11.27
CA LYS A 899 -26.62 -14.27 11.29
C LYS A 899 -27.17 -13.97 9.89
N TYR A 900 -26.32 -14.03 8.87
CA TYR A 900 -26.68 -13.67 7.50
C TYR A 900 -26.97 -14.87 6.58
N LEU A 901 -26.86 -16.12 7.07
CA LEU A 901 -27.04 -17.36 6.31
C LEU A 901 -28.35 -17.42 5.50
N LYS A 902 -29.42 -16.82 6.02
CA LYS A 902 -30.76 -16.83 5.41
C LYS A 902 -31.13 -15.52 4.71
N ASP A 903 -30.23 -14.54 4.66
CA ASP A 903 -30.48 -13.26 4.02
C ASP A 903 -30.07 -13.31 2.54
N PRO A 904 -31.01 -13.15 1.59
CA PRO A 904 -30.70 -13.18 0.15
C PRO A 904 -29.80 -12.02 -0.31
N ASN A 905 -29.61 -10.98 0.51
CA ASN A 905 -28.72 -9.85 0.24
C ASN A 905 -27.42 -9.89 1.07
N ALA A 906 -27.15 -10.98 1.79
CA ALA A 906 -25.99 -11.10 2.67
C ALA A 906 -24.68 -10.74 1.98
N MET A 907 -24.46 -11.26 0.77
CA MET A 907 -23.24 -11.07 0.01
C MET A 907 -22.96 -9.60 -0.29
N SER A 908 -23.94 -8.90 -0.87
CA SER A 908 -23.79 -7.48 -1.25
C SER A 908 -23.72 -6.57 -0.02
N TYR A 909 -24.46 -6.89 1.04
CA TYR A 909 -24.42 -6.14 2.30
C TYR A 909 -23.04 -6.24 2.98
N LEU A 910 -22.51 -7.46 3.13
CA LEU A 910 -21.22 -7.70 3.78
C LEU A 910 -20.06 -7.13 2.96
N GLN A 911 -20.05 -7.29 1.64
CA GLN A 911 -19.07 -6.65 0.75
C GLN A 911 -19.06 -5.13 0.93
N ASN A 912 -20.24 -4.50 0.91
CA ASN A 912 -20.33 -3.06 1.08
C ASN A 912 -19.88 -2.63 2.49
N LYS A 913 -20.16 -3.44 3.51
CA LYS A 913 -19.68 -3.20 4.88
C LYS A 913 -18.16 -3.33 5.02
N ILE A 914 -17.52 -4.27 4.32
CA ILE A 914 -16.06 -4.40 4.29
C ILE A 914 -15.44 -3.14 3.65
N ILE A 915 -15.98 -2.70 2.52
CA ILE A 915 -15.44 -1.56 1.75
C ILE A 915 -15.67 -0.23 2.48
N THR A 916 -16.87 -0.02 3.04
CA THR A 916 -17.29 1.29 3.60
C THR A 916 -17.21 1.38 5.12
N GLY A 917 -16.98 0.26 5.82
CA GLY A 917 -16.98 0.17 7.28
C GLY A 917 -18.39 0.35 7.90
N GLY A 918 -18.42 0.53 9.21
CA GLY A 918 -19.63 0.95 9.93
C GLY A 918 -19.74 0.43 11.37
N GLY A 919 -20.70 0.94 12.12
CA GLY A 919 -20.94 0.58 13.53
C GLY A 919 -22.41 0.28 13.86
N GLY A 920 -22.70 -0.10 15.11
CA GLY A 920 -24.05 -0.19 15.67
C GLY A 920 -24.80 -1.51 15.45
N VAL A 921 -24.29 -2.44 14.63
CA VAL A 921 -24.95 -3.75 14.37
C VAL A 921 -24.60 -4.81 15.43
N TRP A 922 -23.40 -4.70 16.03
CA TRP A 922 -22.83 -5.66 16.98
C TRP A 922 -22.29 -5.01 18.26
N GLY A 923 -22.49 -3.70 18.44
CA GLY A 923 -21.98 -2.93 19.59
C GLY A 923 -21.58 -1.51 19.21
N GLU A 924 -20.92 -0.82 20.15
CA GLU A 924 -20.43 0.56 20.01
C GLU A 924 -19.10 0.65 19.24
N VAL A 925 -18.37 -0.46 19.11
CA VAL A 925 -17.13 -0.57 18.34
C VAL A 925 -17.44 -0.49 16.85
N VAL A 926 -16.77 0.43 16.15
CA VAL A 926 -16.97 0.70 14.72
C VAL A 926 -15.96 -0.10 13.90
N MET A 927 -16.43 -0.81 12.87
CA MET A 927 -15.58 -1.50 11.89
C MET A 927 -14.95 -0.46 10.93
N PRO A 928 -13.60 -0.44 10.78
CA PRO A 928 -12.91 0.39 9.79
C PRO A 928 -13.34 0.10 8.35
N ALA A 929 -13.18 1.08 7.45
CA ALA A 929 -13.45 0.93 6.03
C ALA A 929 -12.20 0.44 5.29
N HIS A 930 -12.38 -0.40 4.27
CA HIS A 930 -11.30 -0.88 3.39
C HIS A 930 -11.61 -0.49 1.93
N PRO A 931 -11.51 0.81 1.57
CA PRO A 931 -11.92 1.30 0.25
C PRO A 931 -11.08 0.74 -0.90
N ASN A 932 -9.85 0.29 -0.59
CA ASN A 932 -8.90 -0.28 -1.54
C ASN A 932 -9.12 -1.78 -1.78
N VAL A 933 -9.99 -2.44 -1.01
CA VAL A 933 -10.43 -3.81 -1.31
C VAL A 933 -11.35 -3.75 -2.52
N THR A 934 -10.93 -4.38 -3.60
CA THR A 934 -11.76 -4.48 -4.80
C THR A 934 -13.05 -5.23 -4.50
N LYS A 935 -14.10 -5.01 -5.30
CA LYS A 935 -15.35 -5.78 -5.17
C LYS A 935 -15.12 -7.29 -5.29
N SER A 936 -14.09 -7.70 -6.03
CA SER A 936 -13.69 -9.10 -6.19
C SER A 936 -13.10 -9.68 -4.90
N GLU A 937 -12.13 -8.99 -4.29
CA GLU A 937 -11.53 -9.40 -3.01
C GLU A 937 -12.56 -9.35 -1.87
N ALA A 938 -13.41 -8.32 -1.82
CA ALA A 938 -14.51 -8.24 -0.86
C ALA A 938 -15.49 -9.42 -1.01
N ARG A 939 -15.74 -9.84 -2.25
CA ARG A 939 -16.57 -11.02 -2.54
C ARG A 939 -15.88 -12.30 -2.03
N GLN A 940 -14.60 -12.51 -2.32
CA GLN A 940 -13.84 -13.67 -1.84
C GLN A 940 -13.80 -13.75 -0.30
N ILE A 941 -13.56 -12.63 0.38
CA ILE A 941 -13.63 -12.53 1.85
C ILE A 941 -15.03 -12.92 2.34
N THR A 942 -16.08 -12.41 1.71
CA THR A 942 -17.46 -12.71 2.10
C THR A 942 -17.83 -14.17 1.81
N GLU A 943 -17.37 -14.74 0.71
CA GLU A 943 -17.56 -16.16 0.36
C GLU A 943 -16.89 -17.08 1.38
N TYR A 944 -15.66 -16.76 1.80
CA TYR A 944 -15.00 -17.45 2.90
C TYR A 944 -15.83 -17.36 4.19
N ILE A 945 -16.25 -16.16 4.62
CA ILE A 945 -17.07 -16.00 5.83
C ILE A 945 -18.34 -16.85 5.75
N MET A 946 -19.08 -16.77 4.65
CA MET A 946 -20.33 -17.52 4.46
C MET A 946 -20.11 -19.04 4.38
N SER A 947 -18.93 -19.49 3.91
CA SER A 947 -18.58 -20.92 3.85
C SER A 947 -18.48 -21.55 5.25
N LEU A 948 -18.15 -20.78 6.29
CA LEU A 948 -18.02 -21.27 7.67
C LEU A 948 -19.35 -21.75 8.28
N ALA A 949 -20.48 -21.53 7.61
CA ALA A 949 -21.79 -22.01 8.02
C ALA A 949 -22.30 -23.22 7.19
N ALA A 950 -21.55 -23.67 6.17
CA ALA A 950 -21.92 -24.82 5.33
C ALA A 950 -21.31 -26.12 5.88
N ASN A 951 -22.16 -27.04 6.36
CA ASN A 951 -21.73 -28.38 6.75
C ASN A 951 -21.49 -29.29 5.53
N GLU A 952 -20.43 -30.10 5.63
CA GLU A 952 -20.06 -31.26 4.80
C GLU A 952 -21.26 -31.99 4.16
N ALA A 953 -21.35 -31.97 2.83
CA ALA A 953 -22.15 -32.90 2.05
C ALA A 953 -21.32 -33.34 0.83
N GLU A 954 -20.76 -34.55 0.87
CA GLU A 954 -20.11 -35.20 -0.27
C GLU A 954 -21.14 -35.40 -1.39
N GLU A 955 -21.00 -34.71 -2.52
CA GLU A 955 -21.82 -34.98 -3.70
C GLU A 955 -21.32 -36.26 -4.41
N GLN A 956 -22.23 -37.19 -4.68
CA GLN A 956 -21.92 -38.44 -5.40
C GLN A 956 -21.60 -38.17 -6.88
N SER A 957 -20.59 -38.87 -7.41
CA SER A 957 -20.22 -38.83 -8.84
C SER A 957 -21.40 -39.14 -9.76
N LEU A 958 -21.50 -38.40 -10.87
CA LEU A 958 -22.38 -38.73 -11.98
C LEU A 958 -21.92 -39.99 -12.73
N PRO A 959 -22.81 -40.69 -13.47
CA PRO A 959 -22.44 -41.81 -14.34
C PRO A 959 -21.45 -41.43 -15.45
N ILE A 960 -20.70 -42.39 -15.99
CA ILE A 960 -19.70 -42.19 -17.07
C ILE A 960 -20.35 -41.75 -18.39
N SER A 961 -21.59 -42.18 -18.64
CA SER A 961 -22.41 -41.65 -19.72
C SER A 961 -23.80 -41.36 -19.20
N GLY A 962 -24.40 -40.27 -19.68
CA GLY A 962 -25.66 -39.82 -19.14
C GLY A 962 -26.26 -38.65 -19.90
N MET A 963 -27.42 -38.24 -19.40
CA MET A 963 -28.18 -37.14 -19.97
C MET A 963 -28.42 -36.11 -18.87
N LEU A 964 -27.77 -34.94 -19.00
CA LEU A 964 -27.89 -33.83 -18.06
C LEU A 964 -28.99 -32.90 -18.53
N ASN A 965 -29.93 -32.59 -17.64
CA ASN A 965 -30.86 -31.50 -17.86
C ASN A 965 -30.26 -30.23 -17.24
N PRO A 966 -29.85 -29.22 -18.03
CA PRO A 966 -29.29 -28.00 -17.48
C PRO A 966 -30.27 -27.32 -16.52
N LYS A 967 -29.85 -27.11 -15.28
CA LYS A 967 -30.61 -26.44 -14.21
C LYS A 967 -29.77 -25.29 -13.62
N PRO A 968 -29.49 -24.23 -14.40
CA PRO A 968 -28.73 -23.11 -13.88
C PRO A 968 -29.44 -22.49 -12.67
N THR A 969 -28.69 -22.22 -11.60
CA THR A 969 -29.12 -21.37 -10.48
C THR A 969 -29.23 -19.91 -10.95
N LYS A 970 -29.93 -19.06 -10.20
CA LYS A 970 -30.23 -17.68 -10.61
C LYS A 970 -28.92 -16.86 -10.67
N GLY A 971 -28.40 -16.63 -11.89
CA GLY A 971 -27.13 -15.92 -12.15
C GLY A 971 -26.11 -16.74 -12.94
N ALA A 972 -26.19 -18.07 -12.89
CA ALA A 972 -25.26 -18.94 -13.61
C ALA A 972 -25.58 -19.01 -15.12
N ASN A 973 -24.57 -18.78 -15.96
CA ASN A 973 -24.67 -18.77 -17.42
C ASN A 973 -23.66 -19.70 -18.10
N VAL A 974 -22.93 -20.52 -17.35
CA VAL A 974 -22.03 -21.55 -17.87
C VAL A 974 -22.25 -22.85 -17.11
N MET A 975 -22.35 -23.97 -17.83
CA MET A 975 -22.36 -25.32 -17.27
C MET A 975 -21.00 -25.95 -17.54
N VAL A 976 -20.30 -26.42 -16.50
CA VAL A 976 -19.00 -27.08 -16.61
C VAL A 976 -19.16 -28.54 -16.22
N LEU A 977 -18.85 -29.44 -17.15
CA LEU A 977 -18.78 -30.86 -16.90
C LEU A 977 -17.31 -31.23 -16.70
N THR A 978 -16.97 -31.79 -15.54
CA THR A 978 -15.61 -32.23 -15.20
C THR A 978 -15.62 -33.75 -15.04
N ALA A 979 -14.62 -34.41 -15.62
CA ALA A 979 -14.38 -35.83 -15.48
C ALA A 979 -12.93 -36.07 -15.10
N SER A 980 -12.70 -37.03 -14.21
CA SER A 980 -11.38 -37.48 -13.83
C SER A 980 -11.33 -39.00 -13.74
N TYR A 981 -10.16 -39.56 -13.96
CA TYR A 981 -9.91 -40.99 -13.81
C TYR A 981 -8.56 -41.19 -13.14
N THR A 982 -8.52 -42.04 -12.12
CA THR A 982 -7.28 -42.48 -11.48
C THR A 982 -6.99 -43.91 -11.89
N ASP A 983 -5.82 -44.15 -12.48
CA ASP A 983 -5.37 -45.51 -12.81
C ASP A 983 -5.08 -46.31 -11.52
N ASN A 984 -4.71 -47.59 -11.67
CA ASN A 984 -4.38 -48.45 -10.53
C ASN A 984 -2.89 -48.41 -10.13
N GLY A 985 -2.07 -47.66 -10.87
CA GLY A 985 -0.61 -47.69 -10.84
C GLY A 985 -0.01 -48.98 -11.43
N ALA A 986 1.22 -48.91 -11.94
CA ALA A 986 2.01 -50.06 -12.36
C ALA A 986 2.93 -50.58 -11.22
N ASP A 987 3.39 -51.84 -11.32
CA ASP A 987 4.31 -52.45 -10.34
C ASP A 987 5.55 -51.58 -10.09
N GLY A 988 5.64 -50.99 -8.89
CA GLY A 988 6.75 -50.10 -8.48
C GLY A 988 6.49 -48.60 -8.68
N THR A 989 5.29 -48.20 -9.10
CA THR A 989 4.89 -46.79 -9.31
C THR A 989 3.62 -46.44 -8.52
N ILE A 990 3.33 -45.14 -8.41
CA ILE A 990 2.09 -44.64 -7.81
C ILE A 990 0.96 -44.49 -8.86
N PRO A 991 -0.32 -44.58 -8.43
CA PRO A 991 -1.45 -44.25 -9.29
C PRO A 991 -1.43 -42.80 -9.78
N LEU A 992 -1.87 -42.54 -11.02
CA LEU A 992 -1.96 -41.20 -11.60
C LEU A 992 -3.39 -40.85 -12.01
N THR A 993 -3.79 -39.60 -11.77
CA THR A 993 -5.11 -39.07 -12.14
C THR A 993 -5.03 -38.19 -13.38
N GLY A 994 -5.84 -38.48 -14.39
CA GLY A 994 -6.14 -37.61 -15.52
C GLY A 994 -7.43 -36.82 -15.26
N VAL A 995 -7.50 -35.56 -15.72
CA VAL A 995 -8.69 -34.70 -15.56
C VAL A 995 -9.00 -33.97 -16.86
N LYS A 996 -10.29 -33.84 -17.18
CA LYS A 996 -10.80 -33.04 -18.30
C LYS A 996 -12.04 -32.28 -17.87
N SER A 997 -12.17 -31.03 -18.33
CA SER A 997 -13.41 -30.26 -18.20
C SER A 997 -13.88 -29.75 -19.56
N VAL A 998 -15.20 -29.68 -19.74
CA VAL A 998 -15.87 -29.08 -20.90
C VAL A 998 -16.92 -28.10 -20.40
N ALA A 999 -16.86 -26.86 -20.89
CA ALA A 999 -17.80 -25.80 -20.54
C ALA A 999 -18.78 -25.52 -21.70
N LEU A 1000 -20.06 -25.40 -21.38
CA LEU A 1000 -21.13 -24.94 -22.28
C LEU A 1000 -21.71 -23.64 -21.72
N GLN A 1001 -21.68 -22.57 -22.51
CA GLN A 1001 -22.34 -21.31 -22.14
C GLN A 1001 -23.88 -21.41 -22.26
N GLY A 1002 -24.61 -20.48 -21.66
CA GLY A 1002 -26.05 -20.37 -21.81
C GLY A 1002 -26.44 -19.80 -23.18
N SER A 1003 -27.71 -19.93 -23.55
CA SER A 1003 -28.19 -19.58 -24.90
C SER A 1003 -28.33 -18.08 -25.19
N THR A 1004 -27.81 -17.22 -24.32
CA THR A 1004 -27.76 -15.76 -24.52
C THR A 1004 -26.37 -15.35 -24.99
N VAL A 1005 -26.30 -14.87 -26.23
CA VAL A 1005 -25.06 -14.40 -26.86
C VAL A 1005 -25.02 -12.87 -26.76
N PRO A 1006 -24.14 -12.27 -25.93
CA PRO A 1006 -23.91 -10.84 -25.94
C PRO A 1006 -23.20 -10.41 -27.23
N PHE A 1007 -23.32 -9.14 -27.60
CA PHE A 1007 -22.53 -8.60 -28.70
C PHE A 1007 -21.09 -8.30 -28.27
N SER A 1008 -20.20 -8.13 -29.23
CA SER A 1008 -18.84 -7.63 -29.01
C SER A 1008 -18.55 -6.47 -29.95
N ASP A 1009 -17.64 -5.58 -29.56
CA ASP A 1009 -17.11 -4.49 -30.40
C ASP A 1009 -16.54 -4.97 -31.76
N LYS A 1010 -16.19 -6.26 -31.87
CA LYS A 1010 -15.63 -6.91 -33.07
C LYS A 1010 -16.66 -7.62 -33.95
N ILE A 1011 -17.96 -7.54 -33.63
CA ILE A 1011 -18.99 -8.19 -34.46
C ILE A 1011 -19.03 -7.57 -35.86
N LYS A 1012 -19.03 -8.41 -36.89
CA LYS A 1012 -19.09 -7.94 -38.27
C LYS A 1012 -20.52 -7.53 -38.60
N SER A 1013 -20.68 -6.31 -39.07
CA SER A 1013 -21.98 -5.74 -39.45
C SER A 1013 -21.87 -4.76 -40.60
N ASP A 1014 -22.99 -4.52 -41.26
CA ASP A 1014 -23.19 -3.50 -42.28
C ASP A 1014 -24.36 -2.60 -41.88
N GLY A 1015 -24.13 -1.30 -41.81
CA GLY A 1015 -25.09 -0.29 -41.34
C GLY A 1015 -25.27 -0.18 -39.81
N PHE A 1016 -25.00 -1.22 -39.03
CA PHE A 1016 -25.03 -1.13 -37.55
C PHE A 1016 -23.78 -0.44 -36.98
N THR A 1017 -23.96 0.31 -35.88
CA THR A 1017 -22.84 0.96 -35.17
C THR A 1017 -22.63 0.29 -33.81
N PRO A 1018 -21.46 -0.33 -33.55
CA PRO A 1018 -21.14 -0.88 -32.23
C PRO A 1018 -20.85 0.23 -31.22
N ILE A 1019 -21.35 0.08 -30.00
CA ILE A 1019 -21.09 0.99 -28.88
C ILE A 1019 -20.90 0.20 -27.58
N ALA A 1020 -20.09 0.73 -26.67
CA ALA A 1020 -19.98 0.24 -25.30
C ALA A 1020 -20.69 1.22 -24.34
N PHE A 1021 -21.57 0.71 -23.48
CA PHE A 1021 -22.29 1.52 -22.49
C PHE A 1021 -22.43 0.74 -21.18
N ASN A 1022 -22.00 1.33 -20.05
CA ASN A 1022 -21.97 0.67 -18.74
C ASN A 1022 -21.33 -0.73 -18.74
N GLY A 1023 -20.27 -0.93 -19.54
CA GLY A 1023 -19.57 -2.20 -19.65
C GLY A 1023 -20.26 -3.28 -20.50
N MET A 1024 -21.33 -2.94 -21.22
CA MET A 1024 -21.99 -3.83 -22.19
C MET A 1024 -21.79 -3.33 -23.63
N ASP A 1025 -21.42 -4.23 -24.53
CA ASP A 1025 -21.35 -3.97 -25.96
C ASP A 1025 -22.76 -4.11 -26.59
N MET A 1026 -23.17 -3.10 -27.35
CA MET A 1026 -24.48 -3.03 -28.00
C MET A 1026 -24.35 -2.60 -29.47
N LEU A 1027 -25.38 -2.87 -30.27
CA LEU A 1027 -25.44 -2.49 -31.68
C LEU A 1027 -26.56 -1.49 -31.96
N ILE A 1028 -26.23 -0.27 -32.36
CA ILE A 1028 -27.20 0.73 -32.78
C ILE A 1028 -27.75 0.35 -34.17
N LEU A 1029 -29.08 0.32 -34.31
CA LEU A 1029 -29.74 0.01 -35.57
C LEU A 1029 -29.55 1.16 -36.59
N PRO A 1030 -29.28 0.85 -37.88
CA PRO A 1030 -29.27 1.85 -38.96
C PRO A 1030 -30.64 2.51 -39.19
N GLU A 1031 -30.65 3.65 -39.89
CA GLU A 1031 -31.89 4.25 -40.42
C GLU A 1031 -32.47 3.44 -41.59
N GLY A 1032 -31.60 2.81 -42.39
CA GLY A 1032 -31.96 1.95 -43.52
C GLY A 1032 -31.89 0.45 -43.18
N GLU A 1033 -31.94 -0.38 -44.23
CA GLU A 1033 -31.65 -1.81 -44.10
C GLU A 1033 -30.17 -2.02 -43.76
N GLY A 1034 -29.88 -2.99 -42.89
CA GLY A 1034 -28.53 -3.40 -42.52
C GLY A 1034 -28.53 -4.78 -41.90
N TRP A 1035 -27.36 -5.31 -41.60
CA TRP A 1035 -27.23 -6.65 -41.03
C TRP A 1035 -26.05 -6.79 -40.06
N PHE A 1036 -26.11 -7.78 -39.18
CA PHE A 1036 -24.96 -8.25 -38.38
C PHE A 1036 -24.88 -9.78 -38.43
N VAL A 1037 -23.69 -10.33 -38.20
CA VAL A 1037 -23.42 -11.77 -38.28
C VAL A 1037 -22.89 -12.35 -36.97
N LEU A 1038 -23.44 -13.50 -36.56
CA LEU A 1038 -22.86 -14.37 -35.54
C LEU A 1038 -22.20 -15.58 -36.20
N LYS A 1039 -21.03 -15.97 -35.72
CA LYS A 1039 -20.22 -17.06 -36.28
C LYS A 1039 -20.28 -18.31 -35.40
N ASP A 1040 -20.10 -19.48 -36.03
CA ASP A 1040 -19.94 -20.79 -35.38
C ASP A 1040 -21.07 -21.16 -34.40
N ILE A 1041 -22.30 -20.75 -34.74
CA ILE A 1041 -23.49 -21.04 -33.93
C ILE A 1041 -24.14 -22.34 -34.39
N ASP A 1042 -24.19 -23.30 -33.49
CA ASP A 1042 -24.99 -24.51 -33.64
C ASP A 1042 -26.48 -24.16 -33.44
N LEU A 1043 -27.32 -24.47 -34.43
CA LEU A 1043 -28.77 -24.23 -34.36
C LEU A 1043 -29.57 -25.48 -33.99
N LYS A 1044 -28.91 -26.60 -33.72
CA LYS A 1044 -29.58 -27.84 -33.32
C LYS A 1044 -30.46 -27.60 -32.07
N GLY A 1045 -31.74 -27.95 -32.19
CA GLY A 1045 -32.73 -27.77 -31.12
C GLY A 1045 -33.28 -26.35 -30.95
N VAL A 1046 -32.76 -25.36 -31.68
CA VAL A 1046 -33.24 -23.97 -31.63
C VAL A 1046 -34.52 -23.81 -32.45
N ARG A 1047 -35.54 -23.17 -31.87
CA ARG A 1047 -36.83 -22.84 -32.50
C ARG A 1047 -37.14 -21.34 -32.53
N SER A 1048 -36.42 -20.56 -31.74
CA SER A 1048 -36.55 -19.10 -31.70
C SER A 1048 -35.20 -18.41 -31.51
N ALA A 1049 -35.09 -17.21 -32.05
CA ALA A 1049 -34.03 -16.26 -31.74
C ALA A 1049 -34.68 -14.94 -31.32
N ASN A 1050 -34.37 -14.46 -30.12
CA ASN A 1050 -34.99 -13.28 -29.54
C ASN A 1050 -33.95 -12.17 -29.43
N LEU A 1051 -34.16 -11.05 -30.13
CA LEU A 1051 -33.30 -9.88 -30.04
C LEU A 1051 -33.81 -8.96 -28.93
N MET A 1052 -32.94 -8.64 -27.97
CA MET A 1052 -33.25 -7.63 -26.96
C MET A 1052 -32.87 -6.25 -27.50
N ALA A 1053 -33.84 -5.34 -27.58
CA ALA A 1053 -33.64 -3.95 -27.99
C ALA A 1053 -33.90 -3.00 -26.80
N GLY A 1054 -33.04 -1.99 -26.63
CA GLY A 1054 -33.15 -0.94 -25.63
C GLY A 1054 -33.17 0.45 -26.28
N TRP A 1055 -33.83 1.40 -25.63
CA TRP A 1055 -33.94 2.78 -26.11
C TRP A 1055 -34.20 3.76 -24.95
N GLN A 1056 -33.81 5.02 -25.12
CA GLN A 1056 -34.18 6.09 -24.19
C GLN A 1056 -35.62 6.58 -24.43
N GLU A 1057 -36.03 6.64 -25.69
CA GLU A 1057 -37.40 6.93 -26.11
C GLU A 1057 -37.90 5.84 -27.06
N PRO A 1058 -39.14 5.33 -26.91
CA PRO A 1058 -39.66 4.23 -27.71
C PRO A 1058 -39.73 4.58 -29.21
N PRO A 1059 -39.30 3.66 -30.10
CA PRO A 1059 -39.40 3.89 -31.53
C PRO A 1059 -40.86 4.06 -31.97
N LYS A 1060 -41.10 4.97 -32.91
CA LYS A 1060 -42.46 5.27 -33.43
C LYS A 1060 -43.02 4.17 -34.34
N THR A 1061 -42.14 3.32 -34.87
CA THR A 1061 -42.46 2.22 -35.77
C THR A 1061 -41.97 0.89 -35.21
N GLY A 1062 -42.55 -0.20 -35.69
CA GLY A 1062 -42.12 -1.55 -35.32
C GLY A 1062 -40.73 -1.91 -35.88
N LEU A 1063 -40.12 -2.95 -35.31
CA LEU A 1063 -38.82 -3.47 -35.72
C LEU A 1063 -39.00 -4.84 -36.36
N ASP A 1064 -38.70 -4.97 -37.65
CA ASP A 1064 -38.73 -6.25 -38.36
C ASP A 1064 -37.32 -6.77 -38.60
N PHE A 1065 -37.14 -8.07 -38.39
CA PHE A 1065 -35.89 -8.77 -38.62
C PHE A 1065 -36.10 -10.07 -39.41
N GLU A 1066 -35.16 -10.38 -40.29
CA GLU A 1066 -35.03 -11.68 -40.94
C GLU A 1066 -33.77 -12.38 -40.44
N LEU A 1067 -33.87 -13.69 -40.20
CA LEU A 1067 -32.73 -14.54 -39.86
C LEU A 1067 -32.35 -15.40 -41.06
N ARG A 1068 -31.10 -15.33 -41.52
CA ARG A 1068 -30.62 -15.98 -42.75
C ARG A 1068 -29.33 -16.75 -42.54
N LEU A 1069 -29.17 -17.83 -43.29
CA LEU A 1069 -28.03 -18.74 -43.19
C LEU A 1069 -26.90 -18.37 -44.16
N ASN A 1070 -25.66 -18.33 -43.66
CA ASN A 1070 -24.37 -18.18 -44.36
C ASN A 1070 -24.12 -16.85 -45.10
N THR A 1071 -25.13 -16.19 -45.66
CA THR A 1071 -24.99 -14.88 -46.33
C THR A 1071 -26.20 -13.98 -46.07
N PRO A 1072 -26.09 -12.64 -46.25
CA PRO A 1072 -27.22 -11.73 -46.09
C PRO A 1072 -28.42 -12.04 -47.00
N GLU A 1073 -28.19 -12.60 -48.19
CA GLU A 1073 -29.23 -13.05 -49.13
C GLU A 1073 -29.52 -14.55 -49.03
N GLY A 1074 -28.90 -15.24 -48.06
CA GLY A 1074 -28.94 -16.68 -47.89
C GLY A 1074 -30.32 -17.23 -47.51
N LYS A 1075 -30.38 -18.54 -47.26
CA LYS A 1075 -31.65 -19.23 -46.95
C LYS A 1075 -32.31 -18.58 -45.73
N LEU A 1076 -33.55 -18.12 -45.91
CA LEU A 1076 -34.36 -17.55 -44.83
C LEU A 1076 -34.72 -18.65 -43.82
N LEU A 1077 -34.28 -18.46 -42.58
CA LEU A 1077 -34.54 -19.36 -41.45
C LEU A 1077 -35.77 -18.93 -40.65
N GLY A 1078 -36.01 -17.63 -40.51
CA GLY A 1078 -37.14 -17.10 -39.74
C GLY A 1078 -37.36 -15.61 -39.98
N LYS A 1079 -38.54 -15.13 -39.58
CA LYS A 1079 -38.88 -13.70 -39.54
C LYS A 1079 -39.45 -13.36 -38.18
N GLY A 1080 -39.14 -12.17 -37.69
CA GLY A 1080 -39.64 -11.66 -36.42
C GLY A 1080 -39.97 -10.18 -36.54
N SER A 1081 -40.98 -9.77 -35.80
CA SER A 1081 -41.45 -8.39 -35.78
C SER A 1081 -41.83 -8.03 -34.36
N MET A 1082 -41.47 -6.83 -33.93
CA MET A 1082 -42.00 -6.19 -32.74
C MET A 1082 -42.85 -4.99 -33.16
N PRO A 1083 -44.12 -4.88 -32.72
CA PRO A 1083 -44.93 -3.70 -33.00
C PRO A 1083 -44.35 -2.45 -32.32
N ALA A 1084 -44.82 -1.26 -32.72
CA ALA A 1084 -44.40 -0.02 -32.07
C ALA A 1084 -44.72 -0.07 -30.55
N PRO A 1085 -43.72 0.10 -29.67
CA PRO A 1085 -43.90 -0.02 -28.22
C PRO A 1085 -44.70 1.15 -27.65
N VAL A 1086 -45.34 0.92 -26.49
CA VAL A 1086 -46.11 1.94 -25.77
C VAL A 1086 -45.16 2.83 -24.96
N ALA A 1087 -45.51 4.11 -24.78
CA ALA A 1087 -44.73 5.07 -23.99
C ALA A 1087 -44.43 4.54 -22.56
N GLY A 1088 -43.17 4.64 -22.13
CA GLY A 1088 -42.72 4.29 -20.78
C GLY A 1088 -41.99 2.94 -20.62
N GLN A 1089 -41.83 2.15 -21.68
CA GLN A 1089 -40.99 0.93 -21.64
C GLN A 1089 -39.55 1.26 -22.08
N PRO A 1090 -38.50 0.87 -21.33
CA PRO A 1090 -37.10 1.17 -21.67
C PRO A 1090 -36.48 0.23 -22.73
N GLY A 1091 -37.22 -0.79 -23.16
CA GLY A 1091 -36.78 -1.76 -24.15
C GLY A 1091 -37.88 -2.76 -24.50
N GLY A 1092 -37.58 -3.66 -25.44
CA GLY A 1092 -38.50 -4.67 -25.92
C GLY A 1092 -37.78 -5.79 -26.66
N MET A 1093 -38.47 -6.91 -26.82
CA MET A 1093 -37.94 -8.12 -27.45
C MET A 1093 -38.52 -8.25 -28.85
N VAL A 1094 -37.66 -8.52 -29.84
CA VAL A 1094 -38.07 -8.92 -31.19
C VAL A 1094 -37.98 -10.45 -31.29
N PRO A 1095 -39.11 -11.18 -31.19
CA PRO A 1095 -39.10 -12.62 -31.33
C PRO A 1095 -39.03 -13.03 -32.80
N ILE A 1096 -38.02 -13.81 -33.17
CA ILE A 1096 -37.87 -14.40 -34.51
C ILE A 1096 -38.18 -15.89 -34.40
N ALA A 1097 -39.33 -16.30 -34.93
CA ALA A 1097 -39.69 -17.71 -35.02
C ALA A 1097 -39.00 -18.36 -36.23
N LEU A 1098 -38.37 -19.52 -36.02
CA LEU A 1098 -37.74 -20.29 -37.09
C LEU A 1098 -38.78 -21.14 -37.82
N ASN A 1099 -38.79 -21.09 -39.15
CA ASN A 1099 -39.79 -21.74 -40.02
C ASN A 1099 -39.66 -23.28 -40.06
N SER A 1100 -38.53 -23.84 -39.63
CA SER A 1100 -38.26 -25.27 -39.54
C SER A 1100 -37.16 -25.53 -38.51
N THR A 1101 -37.08 -26.73 -37.93
CA THR A 1101 -35.91 -27.15 -37.16
C THR A 1101 -34.66 -27.13 -38.04
N VAL A 1102 -33.71 -26.27 -37.72
CA VAL A 1102 -32.44 -26.10 -38.43
C VAL A 1102 -31.41 -27.00 -37.75
N ASP A 1103 -31.23 -28.22 -38.25
CA ASP A 1103 -30.26 -29.19 -37.68
C ASP A 1103 -28.89 -29.07 -38.40
N VAL A 1104 -28.31 -27.87 -38.35
CA VAL A 1104 -26.97 -27.59 -38.91
C VAL A 1104 -26.16 -26.73 -37.94
N LYS A 1105 -24.86 -26.99 -37.87
CA LYS A 1105 -23.87 -26.05 -37.35
C LYS A 1105 -23.63 -25.00 -38.43
N ALA A 1106 -24.11 -23.78 -38.20
CA ALA A 1106 -23.97 -22.70 -39.15
C ALA A 1106 -22.60 -22.04 -38.97
N GLU A 1107 -21.83 -21.91 -40.04
CA GLU A 1107 -20.57 -21.12 -40.02
C GLU A 1107 -20.88 -19.64 -39.75
N GLU A 1108 -21.95 -19.12 -40.37
CA GLU A 1108 -22.39 -17.74 -40.20
C GLU A 1108 -23.92 -17.63 -40.21
N ILE A 1109 -24.48 -16.85 -39.28
CA ILE A 1109 -25.91 -16.53 -39.20
C ILE A 1109 -26.10 -15.02 -39.25
N TYR A 1110 -26.89 -14.56 -40.21
CA TYR A 1110 -27.13 -13.15 -40.48
C TYR A 1110 -28.50 -12.72 -39.97
N PHE A 1111 -28.51 -11.64 -39.19
CA PHE A 1111 -29.73 -10.94 -38.76
C PHE A 1111 -29.87 -9.67 -39.61
N ILE A 1112 -30.95 -9.59 -40.41
CA ILE A 1112 -31.21 -8.48 -41.33
C ILE A 1112 -32.31 -7.60 -40.75
N TYR A 1113 -32.04 -6.33 -40.52
CA TYR A 1113 -33.04 -5.35 -40.13
C TYR A 1113 -33.82 -4.85 -41.35
N LYS A 1114 -35.16 -4.96 -41.32
CA LYS A 1114 -36.06 -4.47 -42.35
C LYS A 1114 -36.88 -3.30 -41.79
N PRO A 1115 -36.59 -2.03 -42.15
CA PRO A 1115 -37.31 -0.90 -41.58
C PRO A 1115 -38.78 -0.85 -42.04
N ASN A 1116 -39.71 -0.75 -41.08
CA ASN A 1116 -41.14 -0.62 -41.32
C ASN A 1116 -41.57 0.86 -41.23
N GLY A 1117 -41.53 1.60 -42.35
CA GLY A 1117 -41.97 3.00 -42.43
C GLY A 1117 -40.82 4.00 -42.62
N LYS A 1118 -41.16 5.28 -42.85
CA LYS A 1118 -40.19 6.33 -43.24
C LYS A 1118 -39.55 7.13 -42.09
N ASP A 1119 -40.00 6.96 -40.84
CA ASP A 1119 -39.47 7.70 -39.68
C ASP A 1119 -39.61 6.86 -38.39
N ARG A 1120 -38.46 6.40 -37.83
CA ARG A 1120 -38.37 5.64 -36.57
C ARG A 1120 -38.41 6.55 -35.33
N GLY A 1121 -38.29 7.86 -35.50
CA GLY A 1121 -38.00 8.83 -34.43
C GLY A 1121 -36.50 9.14 -34.31
N VAL A 1122 -36.17 10.18 -33.53
CA VAL A 1122 -34.81 10.76 -33.44
C VAL A 1122 -33.91 10.01 -32.45
N ALA A 1123 -34.48 9.23 -31.53
CA ALA A 1123 -33.72 8.51 -30.52
C ALA A 1123 -33.11 7.20 -31.08
N PRO A 1124 -31.85 6.89 -30.76
CA PRO A 1124 -31.21 5.65 -31.19
C PRO A 1124 -31.84 4.43 -30.49
N VAL A 1125 -31.99 3.34 -31.24
CA VAL A 1125 -32.37 2.02 -30.73
C VAL A 1125 -31.14 1.14 -30.78
N ALA A 1126 -30.81 0.46 -29.68
CA ALA A 1126 -29.66 -0.42 -29.58
C ALA A 1126 -30.08 -1.86 -29.30
N LEU A 1127 -29.48 -2.83 -29.99
CA LEU A 1127 -29.60 -4.25 -29.65
C LEU A 1127 -28.56 -4.59 -28.58
N MET A 1128 -28.97 -5.35 -27.56
CA MET A 1128 -28.12 -5.71 -26.41
C MET A 1128 -27.56 -7.13 -26.50
N ASN A 1129 -28.38 -8.10 -26.92
CA ASN A 1129 -27.97 -9.49 -27.09
C ASN A 1129 -28.96 -10.26 -27.98
N VAL A 1130 -28.58 -11.51 -28.32
CA VAL A 1130 -29.48 -12.49 -28.93
C VAL A 1130 -29.66 -13.66 -27.97
N THR A 1131 -30.90 -14.02 -27.66
CA THR A 1131 -31.21 -15.22 -26.88
C THR A 1131 -31.83 -16.29 -27.78
N PHE A 1132 -31.21 -17.46 -27.87
CA PHE A 1132 -31.75 -18.62 -28.59
C PHE A 1132 -32.62 -19.49 -27.68
N GLY A 1133 -33.76 -19.94 -28.18
CA GLY A 1133 -34.74 -20.70 -27.41
C GLY A 1133 -35.16 -22.00 -28.09
N SER A 1134 -35.52 -23.01 -27.29
CA SER A 1134 -36.04 -24.31 -27.74
C SER A 1134 -37.56 -24.31 -27.96
N GLY A 1135 -38.28 -23.31 -27.43
CA GLY A 1135 -39.71 -23.08 -27.65
C GLY A 1135 -39.99 -22.17 -28.85
N THR A 1136 -41.20 -22.30 -29.43
CA THR A 1136 -41.74 -21.24 -30.31
C THR A 1136 -42.04 -20.00 -29.45
N PRO A 1137 -41.70 -18.77 -29.92
CA PRO A 1137 -41.87 -17.54 -29.14
C PRO A 1137 -43.31 -17.25 -28.73
#